data_AF-M2AUP4-F1
#
_entry.id   AF-M2AUP4-F1
#
_cell.length_a   1.000
_cell.length_b   1.000
_cell.length_c   1.000
_cell.angle_alpha   90.00
_cell.angle_beta   90.00
_cell.angle_gamma   90.00
#
_symmetry.space_group_name_H-M   'P 1'
#
loop_
_entity.id
_entity.type
_entity.pdbx_description
1 polymer ?
#
loop_
_entity_poly.entity_id
_entity_poly.type
_entity_poly.pdbx_seq_one_letter_code
_entity_poly.pdbx_strand_id
1 'polypeptide(L)'
;TDNVGSTEALASLDIDGAAVTVDDVATTGTIDICGDTITTTGSLDADDAVITLIADDMNLFTDSGVSAAIDSGSADTIVLTKAVDQNIDLGTDSETDGAFGDNLGLSVAELQTFTNTAVLRIGATADGMSTQTEGIDVSDDVVLTNLSDLSLQTLGTVDAVANTTTTTLGSISVANLAVNAGGQVILDGINDVDTLAINAGVGTATAGDANITFLDSDGFTVGEVDTVQGVIALDGEITLTATTGDVVVTDVVNPTGSDSDVSATGDVTVTLSGDDAKLTVESGADITSSTGDIVITADEMDLAGSVTGAATDSLVVLQPASLGQEIDLGSTTAVDATNDDTLELSNDELNRVTAGFLHIGRNDAGTEAGDITITQAISFVAAMAPVVALITGGKIEDDDTNPGSIATEGDLALLAAAGVGTADPLDIAVDGKIAVLNSSATPTDVQLTSDQTITIDSVTINAVTPTATTISGISNENDGAIVVNTTFDGANIVVNQSVLTDGDITLNADFNGTGSGTDGGTIVVSDMAQIAGEGSTFAANTLANSITLVAEDDIEVSDLLAVNLVSVTSTVGSVVDDGVETTRLQGANITINAAMNIGGFTALTLDDVAGGNIQQAVDVNLTSPLGTLTATVPIGPTGGNVQINEIDGQDVTGDEQFVLSQLIANAGEGEQLAVLNSGGALLVDVPVTVTTHDLLIGTVDSGLLTISNTITLTDGTLDVGSQSGDVNVTANLSASEAVTLQTGNSDISINAGVESTGAGVVVNAGNDVTLGTASNVSALTAGQDITIDAQNNVSI
;
A
#
# COMPACT_ATOMS: atom_id res chain seq x y z
N THR A 1 31.52 -56.21 -33.83
CA THR A 1 31.87 -56.84 -32.55
C THR A 1 33.38 -56.90 -32.46
N ASP A 2 33.98 -55.77 -32.12
CA ASP A 2 35.34 -55.76 -31.59
C ASP A 2 35.20 -56.07 -30.09
N ASN A 3 35.83 -57.15 -29.64
CA ASN A 3 35.79 -57.61 -28.25
C ASN A 3 37.17 -57.35 -27.65
N VAL A 4 37.27 -56.35 -26.77
CA VAL A 4 38.49 -55.99 -26.05
C VAL A 4 38.41 -56.66 -24.68
N GLY A 5 39.17 -57.73 -24.47
CA GLY A 5 39.21 -58.43 -23.18
C GLY A 5 40.54 -58.21 -22.45
N SER A 6 40.44 -57.94 -21.14
CA SER A 6 41.49 -58.01 -20.09
C SER A 6 42.93 -57.84 -20.60
N THR A 7 43.36 -56.59 -20.73
CA THR A 7 44.75 -56.23 -21.08
C THR A 7 45.39 -55.35 -20.02
N GLU A 8 46.71 -55.51 -19.85
CA GLU A 8 47.58 -54.62 -19.06
C GLU A 8 47.32 -53.14 -19.41
N ALA A 9 47.36 -52.25 -18.40
CA ALA A 9 46.99 -50.84 -18.46
C ALA A 9 47.31 -50.16 -19.81
N LEU A 10 46.27 -49.79 -20.57
CA LEU A 10 46.43 -49.06 -21.83
C LEU A 10 46.68 -47.56 -21.53
N ALA A 11 47.40 -46.89 -22.43
CA ALA A 11 47.63 -45.45 -22.31
C ALA A 11 46.40 -44.61 -22.71
N SER A 12 45.57 -45.12 -23.61
CA SER A 12 44.26 -44.60 -23.99
C SER A 12 43.52 -45.69 -24.77
N LEU A 13 42.19 -45.66 -24.77
CA LEU A 13 41.34 -46.55 -25.55
C LEU A 13 40.40 -45.70 -26.42
N ASP A 14 40.32 -46.02 -27.71
CA ASP A 14 39.42 -45.40 -28.67
C ASP A 14 38.79 -46.54 -29.48
N ILE A 15 37.48 -46.74 -29.34
CA ILE A 15 36.71 -47.78 -30.03
C ILE A 15 35.55 -47.13 -30.78
N ASP A 16 35.45 -47.37 -32.09
CA ASP A 16 34.31 -46.99 -32.93
C ASP A 16 33.73 -48.23 -33.63
N GLY A 17 32.43 -48.50 -33.44
CA GLY A 17 31.74 -49.54 -34.20
C GLY A 17 30.25 -49.67 -33.88
N ALA A 18 29.48 -50.30 -34.77
CA ALA A 18 28.01 -50.40 -34.62
C ALA A 18 27.53 -51.06 -33.30
N ALA A 19 28.26 -52.06 -32.78
CA ALA A 19 27.99 -52.65 -31.47
C ALA A 19 29.32 -52.93 -30.78
N VAL A 20 29.56 -52.26 -29.66
CA VAL A 20 30.79 -52.33 -28.90
C VAL A 20 30.53 -53.08 -27.59
N THR A 21 31.33 -54.12 -27.33
CA THR A 21 31.31 -54.83 -26.05
C THR A 21 32.68 -54.69 -25.41
N VAL A 22 32.72 -54.13 -24.20
CA VAL A 22 33.95 -53.92 -23.44
C VAL A 22 33.92 -54.75 -22.16
N ASP A 23 35.00 -55.48 -21.89
CA ASP A 23 35.10 -56.41 -20.76
C ASP A 23 36.40 -56.16 -19.98
N ASP A 24 36.30 -55.61 -18.77
CA ASP A 24 37.39 -55.33 -17.84
C ASP A 24 38.56 -54.56 -18.49
N VAL A 25 38.38 -53.26 -18.68
CA VAL A 25 39.40 -52.33 -19.19
C VAL A 25 39.93 -51.47 -18.06
N ALA A 26 41.25 -51.46 -17.90
CA ALA A 26 41.96 -50.49 -17.08
C ALA A 26 42.91 -49.65 -17.96
N THR A 27 42.84 -48.33 -17.86
CA THR A 27 43.73 -47.38 -18.58
C THR A 27 44.30 -46.32 -17.64
N THR A 28 45.35 -45.63 -18.10
CA THR A 28 45.95 -44.46 -17.42
C THR A 28 45.73 -43.16 -18.21
N GLY A 29 44.84 -43.21 -19.19
CA GLY A 29 44.47 -42.10 -20.05
C GLY A 29 43.08 -42.34 -20.63
N THR A 30 42.64 -41.48 -21.54
CA THR A 30 41.22 -41.39 -21.91
C THR A 30 40.65 -42.67 -22.49
N ILE A 31 39.41 -42.98 -22.14
CA ILE A 31 38.59 -44.02 -22.77
C ILE A 31 37.52 -43.30 -23.59
N ASP A 32 37.53 -43.48 -24.91
CA ASP A 32 36.52 -43.00 -25.84
C ASP A 32 35.85 -44.21 -26.51
N ILE A 33 34.55 -44.39 -26.30
CA ILE A 33 33.78 -45.49 -26.87
C ILE A 33 32.61 -44.89 -27.64
N CYS A 34 32.60 -45.11 -28.95
CA CYS A 34 31.53 -44.73 -29.85
C CYS A 34 30.86 -45.97 -30.46
N GLY A 35 29.55 -46.13 -30.29
CA GLY A 35 28.83 -47.22 -30.95
C GLY A 35 27.33 -47.00 -31.08
N ASP A 36 26.63 -47.78 -31.92
CA ASP A 36 25.15 -47.67 -31.95
C ASP A 36 24.60 -48.22 -30.62
N THR A 37 25.17 -49.34 -30.15
CA THR A 37 24.95 -49.88 -28.78
C THR A 37 26.28 -50.12 -28.07
N ILE A 38 26.40 -49.65 -26.83
CA ILE A 38 27.52 -49.96 -25.92
C ILE A 38 27.05 -50.98 -24.88
N THR A 39 27.80 -52.07 -24.70
CA THR A 39 27.59 -53.02 -23.61
C THR A 39 28.88 -53.21 -22.81
N THR A 40 28.82 -53.05 -21.50
CA THR A 40 29.95 -53.36 -20.60
C THR A 40 29.66 -54.68 -19.88
N THR A 41 30.59 -55.64 -19.95
CA THR A 41 30.48 -56.92 -19.20
C THR A 41 31.45 -57.01 -18.03
N GLY A 42 32.35 -56.04 -17.91
CA GLY A 42 33.34 -55.87 -16.86
C GLY A 42 33.72 -54.39 -16.69
N SER A 43 34.46 -54.06 -15.63
CA SER A 43 34.69 -52.65 -15.22
C SER A 43 35.46 -51.83 -16.25
N LEU A 44 35.14 -50.53 -16.34
CA LEU A 44 35.96 -49.52 -17.02
C LEU A 44 36.65 -48.70 -15.93
N ASP A 45 37.97 -48.76 -15.87
CA ASP A 45 38.78 -48.07 -14.87
C ASP A 45 39.80 -47.18 -15.59
N ALA A 46 39.73 -45.87 -15.41
CA ALA A 46 40.68 -44.92 -15.96
C ALA A 46 41.29 -44.10 -14.82
N ASP A 47 42.49 -44.49 -14.35
CA ASP A 47 43.21 -43.85 -13.24
C ASP A 47 43.35 -42.31 -13.48
N ASP A 48 42.41 -41.52 -12.95
CA ASP A 48 42.31 -40.06 -13.06
C ASP A 48 42.28 -39.52 -14.51
N ALA A 49 41.60 -40.21 -15.42
CA ALA A 49 41.44 -39.78 -16.81
C ALA A 49 39.97 -39.79 -17.27
N VAL A 50 39.63 -38.87 -18.17
CA VAL A 50 38.25 -38.71 -18.68
C VAL A 50 37.79 -39.96 -19.41
N ILE A 51 36.59 -40.43 -19.08
CA ILE A 51 35.87 -41.47 -19.83
C ILE A 51 34.78 -40.77 -20.64
N THR A 52 34.68 -41.08 -21.93
CA THR A 52 33.64 -40.56 -22.84
C THR A 52 32.93 -41.74 -23.50
N LEU A 53 31.61 -41.79 -23.33
CA LEU A 53 30.71 -42.78 -23.90
C LEU A 53 29.76 -42.09 -24.87
N ILE A 54 29.74 -42.52 -26.13
CA ILE A 54 28.92 -41.95 -27.19
C ILE A 54 28.10 -43.08 -27.80
N ALA A 55 26.79 -43.08 -27.59
CA ALA A 55 25.94 -44.13 -28.14
C ALA A 55 24.53 -43.67 -28.53
N ASP A 56 23.86 -44.45 -29.39
CA ASP A 56 22.41 -44.31 -29.57
C ASP A 56 21.66 -45.07 -28.45
N ASP A 57 22.30 -46.10 -27.87
CA ASP A 57 21.79 -46.94 -26.79
C ASP A 57 22.93 -47.46 -25.88
N MET A 58 22.68 -47.59 -24.59
CA MET A 58 23.65 -48.12 -23.62
C MET A 58 23.00 -49.20 -22.76
N ASN A 59 23.66 -50.35 -22.69
CA ASN A 59 23.31 -51.44 -21.79
C ASN A 59 24.47 -51.68 -20.83
N LEU A 60 24.50 -50.90 -19.74
CA LEU A 60 25.61 -50.89 -18.78
C LEU A 60 25.39 -51.88 -17.62
N PHE A 61 24.22 -52.50 -17.56
CA PHE A 61 23.83 -53.40 -16.49
C PHE A 61 23.57 -54.82 -17.02
N THR A 62 24.35 -55.80 -16.58
CA THR A 62 24.10 -57.20 -16.97
C THR A 62 23.02 -57.85 -16.10
N ASP A 63 22.10 -58.58 -16.74
CA ASP A 63 21.06 -59.45 -16.17
C ASP A 63 21.59 -60.50 -15.13
N SER A 64 22.92 -60.60 -14.99
CA SER A 64 23.61 -61.51 -14.07
C SER A 64 23.83 -60.96 -12.66
N GLY A 65 23.51 -59.67 -12.41
CA GLY A 65 23.65 -59.02 -11.10
C GLY A 65 25.10 -58.71 -10.69
N VAL A 66 26.03 -58.74 -11.64
CA VAL A 66 27.40 -58.23 -11.48
C VAL A 66 27.43 -56.90 -12.23
N SER A 67 27.43 -55.77 -11.53
CA SER A 67 27.63 -54.47 -12.18
C SER A 67 29.12 -54.29 -12.49
N ALA A 68 29.40 -53.99 -13.75
CA ALA A 68 30.68 -53.45 -14.16
C ALA A 68 30.74 -52.00 -13.69
N ALA A 69 31.60 -51.68 -12.73
CA ALA A 69 31.80 -50.29 -12.32
C ALA A 69 32.50 -49.50 -13.44
N ILE A 70 32.01 -48.30 -13.74
CA ILE A 70 32.65 -47.31 -14.60
C ILE A 70 33.28 -46.27 -13.67
N ASP A 71 34.59 -46.27 -13.58
CA ASP A 71 35.39 -45.50 -12.62
C ASP A 71 36.45 -44.68 -13.37
N SER A 72 36.32 -43.36 -13.36
CA SER A 72 37.30 -42.43 -13.93
C SER A 72 38.26 -41.83 -12.89
N GLY A 73 38.25 -42.35 -11.66
CA GLY A 73 38.95 -41.76 -10.53
C GLY A 73 38.59 -40.28 -10.37
N SER A 74 39.57 -39.42 -10.12
CA SER A 74 39.33 -37.98 -9.94
C SER A 74 39.02 -37.20 -11.23
N ALA A 75 38.71 -37.87 -12.34
CA ALA A 75 38.35 -37.22 -13.61
C ALA A 75 36.85 -37.35 -13.90
N ASP A 76 36.39 -36.58 -14.88
CA ASP A 76 34.99 -36.56 -15.30
C ASP A 76 34.64 -37.78 -16.16
N THR A 77 33.40 -38.24 -16.05
CA THR A 77 32.80 -39.17 -17.01
C THR A 77 31.75 -38.44 -17.84
N ILE A 78 31.78 -38.64 -19.15
CA ILE A 78 30.93 -37.94 -20.12
C ILE A 78 30.09 -38.97 -20.89
N VAL A 79 28.79 -38.69 -20.98
CA VAL A 79 27.83 -39.46 -21.78
C VAL A 79 27.20 -38.57 -22.85
N LEU A 80 27.18 -39.04 -24.09
CA LEU A 80 26.64 -38.34 -25.25
C LEU A 80 25.78 -39.26 -26.12
N THR A 81 24.82 -38.66 -26.81
CA THR A 81 24.14 -39.29 -27.95
C THR A 81 25.07 -39.40 -29.14
N LYS A 82 24.91 -40.44 -29.95
CA LYS A 82 25.65 -40.58 -31.21
C LYS A 82 24.92 -39.88 -32.37
N ALA A 83 23.60 -39.92 -32.39
CA ALA A 83 22.80 -39.14 -33.32
C ALA A 83 22.70 -37.67 -32.87
N VAL A 84 22.73 -36.76 -33.85
CA VAL A 84 22.24 -35.38 -33.65
C VAL A 84 20.72 -35.41 -33.58
N ASP A 85 20.15 -34.54 -32.76
CA ASP A 85 18.69 -34.43 -32.55
C ASP A 85 18.09 -35.65 -31.81
N GLN A 86 18.86 -36.27 -30.92
CA GLN A 86 18.39 -37.35 -30.05
C GLN A 86 18.24 -36.84 -28.61
N ASN A 87 17.11 -37.14 -27.96
CA ASN A 87 16.94 -36.91 -26.52
C ASN A 87 17.68 -37.98 -25.71
N ILE A 88 18.14 -37.62 -24.52
CA ILE A 88 18.56 -38.57 -23.49
C ILE A 88 17.39 -38.73 -22.52
N ASP A 89 16.99 -39.96 -22.23
CA ASP A 89 15.98 -40.26 -21.23
C ASP A 89 16.64 -40.86 -19.98
N LEU A 90 16.50 -40.20 -18.84
CA LEU A 90 17.00 -40.63 -17.55
C LEU A 90 15.89 -41.27 -16.73
N GLY A 91 16.16 -42.45 -16.19
CA GLY A 91 15.27 -43.17 -15.27
C GLY A 91 14.72 -44.46 -15.85
N THR A 92 14.24 -44.44 -17.10
CA THR A 92 13.75 -45.66 -17.77
C THR A 92 14.74 -46.26 -18.76
N ASP A 93 14.75 -47.59 -18.81
CA ASP A 93 15.44 -48.36 -19.84
C ASP A 93 14.55 -48.45 -21.10
N SER A 94 15.14 -48.22 -22.28
CA SER A 94 14.50 -48.42 -23.58
C SER A 94 14.13 -49.90 -23.86
N GLU A 95 14.72 -50.87 -23.14
CA GLU A 95 14.67 -52.30 -23.50
C GLU A 95 13.34 -53.03 -23.18
N THR A 96 12.42 -52.48 -22.38
CA THR A 96 11.26 -53.28 -21.92
C THR A 96 10.12 -53.45 -22.93
N ASP A 97 10.09 -52.73 -24.06
CA ASP A 97 9.00 -52.85 -25.05
C ASP A 97 9.41 -53.22 -26.50
N GLY A 98 10.71 -53.26 -26.81
CA GLY A 98 11.22 -53.65 -28.13
C GLY A 98 10.91 -52.66 -29.26
N ALA A 99 10.53 -51.42 -28.93
CA ALA A 99 10.51 -50.30 -29.83
C ALA A 99 11.59 -49.31 -29.36
N PHE A 100 12.74 -49.32 -30.03
CA PHE A 100 13.68 -48.21 -29.99
C PHE A 100 12.90 -46.93 -30.29
N GLY A 101 12.64 -46.13 -29.26
CA GLY A 101 12.30 -44.73 -29.45
C GLY A 101 13.51 -44.01 -30.01
N ASP A 102 13.34 -42.79 -30.51
CA ASP A 102 14.43 -41.98 -31.03
C ASP A 102 15.36 -41.43 -29.90
N ASN A 103 15.35 -41.99 -28.67
CA ASN A 103 16.02 -41.50 -27.46
C ASN A 103 17.10 -42.47 -26.93
N LEU A 104 18.16 -41.94 -26.32
CA LEU A 104 19.17 -42.70 -25.57
C LEU A 104 18.65 -42.92 -24.14
N GLY A 105 18.20 -44.13 -23.82
CA GLY A 105 17.68 -44.47 -22.49
C GLY A 105 18.81 -44.81 -21.50
N LEU A 106 18.68 -44.33 -20.27
CA LEU A 106 19.57 -44.63 -19.15
C LEU A 106 18.75 -44.94 -17.92
N SER A 107 18.66 -46.23 -17.58
CA SER A 107 17.97 -46.63 -16.37
C SER A 107 18.74 -46.24 -15.11
N VAL A 108 18.04 -46.15 -13.98
CA VAL A 108 18.66 -45.92 -12.67
C VAL A 108 19.75 -46.95 -12.36
N ALA A 109 19.54 -48.21 -12.74
CA ALA A 109 20.51 -49.28 -12.52
C ALA A 109 21.81 -49.06 -13.30
N GLU A 110 21.71 -48.46 -14.49
CA GLU A 110 22.86 -48.13 -15.34
C GLU A 110 23.57 -46.88 -14.86
N LEU A 111 22.81 -45.84 -14.46
CA LEU A 111 23.37 -44.65 -13.83
C LEU A 111 24.10 -44.99 -12.51
N GLN A 112 23.67 -46.04 -11.81
CA GLN A 112 24.36 -46.55 -10.62
C GLN A 112 25.68 -47.29 -10.90
N THR A 113 26.04 -47.52 -12.17
CA THR A 113 27.32 -48.14 -12.54
C THR A 113 28.50 -47.18 -12.51
N PHE A 114 28.25 -45.86 -12.62
CA PHE A 114 29.28 -44.83 -12.59
C PHE A 114 29.76 -44.58 -11.16
N THR A 115 31.02 -44.84 -10.82
CA THR A 115 31.53 -44.72 -9.44
C THR A 115 32.78 -43.87 -9.38
N ASN A 116 32.98 -43.16 -8.27
CA ASN A 116 34.20 -42.38 -7.97
C ASN A 116 34.60 -41.32 -8.99
N THR A 117 33.80 -41.05 -10.03
CA THR A 117 34.01 -39.95 -11.00
C THR A 117 33.89 -38.59 -10.32
N ALA A 118 34.70 -37.61 -10.75
CA ALA A 118 34.62 -36.24 -10.25
C ALA A 118 33.26 -35.61 -10.57
N VAL A 119 32.82 -35.66 -11.83
CA VAL A 119 31.50 -35.22 -12.28
C VAL A 119 30.98 -36.20 -13.33
N LEU A 120 29.73 -36.66 -13.20
CA LEU A 120 29.04 -37.33 -14.30
C LEU A 120 28.35 -36.27 -15.17
N ARG A 121 28.87 -36.02 -16.37
CA ARG A 121 28.27 -35.09 -17.35
C ARG A 121 27.44 -35.84 -18.38
N ILE A 122 26.16 -35.51 -18.49
CA ILE A 122 25.22 -36.08 -19.46
C ILE A 122 24.89 -35.02 -20.52
N GLY A 123 25.04 -35.37 -21.81
CA GLY A 123 24.78 -34.48 -22.95
C GLY A 123 25.88 -33.43 -23.24
N ALA A 124 26.96 -33.44 -22.47
CA ALA A 124 28.09 -32.51 -22.58
C ALA A 124 29.23 -33.05 -23.44
N THR A 125 30.12 -32.16 -23.91
CA THR A 125 31.50 -32.48 -24.26
C THR A 125 32.44 -32.01 -23.15
N ALA A 126 33.72 -32.41 -23.17
CA ALA A 126 34.71 -31.95 -22.20
C ALA A 126 34.93 -30.42 -22.20
N ASP A 127 34.51 -29.74 -23.27
CA ASP A 127 34.66 -28.29 -23.48
C ASP A 127 33.32 -27.53 -23.35
N GLY A 128 32.23 -28.18 -22.89
CA GLY A 128 30.90 -27.57 -22.69
C GLY A 128 29.77 -28.27 -23.47
N MET A 129 28.62 -27.59 -23.62
CA MET A 129 27.40 -28.17 -24.21
C MET A 129 27.62 -28.77 -25.61
N SER A 130 27.07 -29.97 -25.84
CA SER A 130 27.11 -30.63 -27.14
C SER A 130 26.02 -30.11 -28.07
N THR A 131 26.27 -30.18 -29.39
CA THR A 131 25.22 -29.98 -30.42
C THR A 131 24.50 -31.28 -30.78
N GLN A 132 24.83 -32.39 -30.10
CA GLN A 132 24.32 -33.73 -30.44
C GLN A 132 23.04 -34.07 -29.66
N THR A 133 22.92 -33.61 -28.41
CA THR A 133 21.74 -33.86 -27.57
C THR A 133 20.68 -32.79 -27.83
N GLU A 134 19.47 -33.21 -28.22
CA GLU A 134 18.34 -32.29 -28.41
C GLU A 134 17.76 -31.85 -27.06
N GLY A 135 17.52 -32.80 -26.15
CA GLY A 135 16.96 -32.56 -24.83
C GLY A 135 17.33 -33.68 -23.86
N ILE A 136 17.03 -33.47 -22.58
CA ILE A 136 17.19 -34.47 -21.52
C ILE A 136 15.85 -34.58 -20.80
N ASP A 137 15.25 -35.77 -20.86
CA ASP A 137 14.01 -36.08 -20.18
C ASP A 137 14.32 -36.88 -18.90
N VAL A 138 13.64 -36.61 -17.79
CA VAL A 138 13.70 -37.39 -16.55
C VAL A 138 12.36 -38.12 -16.41
N SER A 139 12.31 -39.37 -16.83
CA SER A 139 11.07 -40.15 -16.93
C SER A 139 10.78 -41.07 -15.76
N ASP A 140 11.72 -41.25 -14.83
CA ASP A 140 11.55 -41.99 -13.57
C ASP A 140 12.44 -41.39 -12.47
N ASP A 141 12.28 -41.87 -11.23
CA ASP A 141 13.09 -41.42 -10.09
C ASP A 141 14.56 -41.85 -10.25
N VAL A 142 15.46 -40.89 -10.51
CA VAL A 142 16.91 -41.07 -10.64
C VAL A 142 17.59 -40.88 -9.28
N VAL A 143 17.94 -41.99 -8.62
CA VAL A 143 18.59 -41.96 -7.31
C VAL A 143 20.07 -42.37 -7.40
N LEU A 144 20.97 -41.40 -7.22
CA LEU A 144 22.43 -41.55 -7.37
C LEU A 144 23.12 -41.43 -6.00
N THR A 145 23.44 -42.57 -5.39
CA THR A 145 24.14 -42.64 -4.10
C THR A 145 25.64 -42.90 -4.22
N ASN A 146 26.08 -43.17 -5.44
CA ASN A 146 27.42 -43.51 -5.87
C ASN A 146 28.22 -42.30 -6.36
N LEU A 147 27.55 -41.15 -6.52
CA LEU A 147 28.07 -39.90 -7.08
C LEU A 147 27.68 -38.74 -6.18
N SER A 148 28.50 -37.69 -6.20
CA SER A 148 28.18 -36.42 -5.55
C SER A 148 27.69 -35.38 -6.55
N ASP A 149 28.25 -35.35 -7.75
CA ASP A 149 27.99 -34.31 -8.75
C ASP A 149 27.41 -34.90 -10.04
N LEU A 150 26.20 -34.46 -10.39
CA LEU A 150 25.56 -34.71 -11.69
C LEU A 150 25.47 -33.39 -12.47
N SER A 151 25.83 -33.43 -13.75
CA SER A 151 25.79 -32.27 -14.63
C SER A 151 25.03 -32.61 -15.92
N LEU A 152 23.91 -31.94 -16.15
CA LEU A 152 23.05 -32.12 -17.32
C LEU A 152 23.29 -30.96 -18.29
N GLN A 153 23.68 -31.26 -19.53
CA GLN A 153 24.04 -30.24 -20.51
C GLN A 153 23.36 -30.51 -21.85
N THR A 154 22.63 -29.53 -22.39
CA THR A 154 21.93 -29.67 -23.67
C THR A 154 21.65 -28.29 -24.31
N LEU A 155 21.51 -28.23 -25.63
CA LEU A 155 21.05 -27.01 -26.31
C LEU A 155 19.52 -26.88 -26.38
N GLY A 156 18.77 -27.91 -26.02
CA GLY A 156 17.32 -27.81 -25.85
C GLY A 156 16.93 -27.85 -24.38
N THR A 157 15.89 -28.62 -24.05
CA THR A 157 15.24 -28.60 -22.75
C THR A 157 15.74 -29.69 -21.81
N VAL A 158 15.62 -29.43 -20.50
CA VAL A 158 15.68 -30.47 -19.46
C VAL A 158 14.31 -30.54 -18.81
N ASP A 159 13.63 -31.69 -18.88
CA ASP A 159 12.21 -31.80 -18.49
C ASP A 159 11.95 -33.06 -17.65
N ALA A 160 11.29 -32.91 -16.51
CA ALA A 160 10.71 -34.00 -15.75
C ALA A 160 9.44 -34.45 -16.47
N VAL A 161 9.50 -35.62 -17.10
CA VAL A 161 8.37 -36.14 -17.87
C VAL A 161 7.63 -37.18 -17.07
N ALA A 162 6.31 -37.25 -17.25
CA ALA A 162 5.50 -38.24 -16.57
C ALA A 162 5.89 -39.66 -17.01
N ASN A 163 6.30 -40.49 -16.07
CA ASN A 163 6.55 -41.90 -16.28
C ASN A 163 5.30 -42.54 -16.88
N THR A 164 5.45 -43.19 -18.04
CA THR A 164 4.33 -43.78 -18.79
C THR A 164 3.60 -44.88 -18.02
N THR A 165 4.22 -45.43 -16.96
CA THR A 165 3.70 -46.52 -16.14
C THR A 165 3.09 -46.05 -14.80
N THR A 166 3.70 -45.10 -14.11
CA THR A 166 3.25 -44.62 -12.78
C THR A 166 2.46 -43.33 -12.84
N THR A 167 2.53 -42.58 -13.96
CA THR A 167 1.96 -41.23 -14.14
C THR A 167 2.49 -40.17 -13.16
N THR A 168 3.55 -40.49 -12.42
CA THR A 168 4.32 -39.52 -11.63
C THR A 168 5.40 -38.90 -12.52
N LEU A 169 5.74 -37.65 -12.26
CA LEU A 169 6.91 -37.01 -12.88
C LEU A 169 8.17 -37.70 -12.34
N GLY A 170 9.20 -37.84 -13.17
CA GLY A 170 10.51 -38.29 -12.70
C GLY A 170 11.16 -37.24 -11.79
N SER A 171 12.08 -37.68 -10.93
CA SER A 171 12.85 -36.80 -10.04
C SER A 171 14.32 -37.18 -10.01
N ILE A 172 15.16 -36.31 -9.47
CA ILE A 172 16.60 -36.53 -9.28
C ILE A 172 16.93 -36.44 -7.78
N SER A 173 17.61 -37.45 -7.26
CA SER A 173 18.21 -37.47 -5.92
C SER A 173 19.73 -37.64 -6.04
N VAL A 174 20.46 -36.56 -5.80
CA VAL A 174 21.92 -36.43 -5.88
C VAL A 174 22.36 -35.24 -5.03
N ALA A 175 23.56 -35.28 -4.44
CA ALA A 175 23.99 -34.18 -3.58
C ALA A 175 24.09 -32.84 -4.34
N ASN A 176 24.73 -32.82 -5.51
CA ASN A 176 24.94 -31.59 -6.27
C ASN A 176 24.48 -31.77 -7.72
N LEU A 177 23.64 -30.85 -8.19
CA LEU A 177 23.09 -30.84 -9.55
C LEU A 177 23.47 -29.55 -10.27
N ALA A 178 24.15 -29.70 -11.41
CA ALA A 178 24.33 -28.66 -12.41
C ALA A 178 23.42 -28.90 -13.61
N VAL A 179 22.76 -27.86 -14.11
CA VAL A 179 22.02 -27.90 -15.38
C VAL A 179 22.44 -26.72 -16.25
N ASN A 180 22.82 -27.01 -17.50
CA ASN A 180 23.13 -25.99 -18.49
C ASN A 180 22.33 -26.30 -19.77
N ALA A 181 21.24 -25.57 -19.95
CA ALA A 181 20.25 -25.83 -21.00
C ALA A 181 20.10 -24.64 -21.94
N GLY A 182 19.97 -24.92 -23.24
CA GLY A 182 19.67 -23.89 -24.23
C GLY A 182 18.19 -23.49 -24.27
N GLY A 183 17.28 -24.34 -23.76
CA GLY A 183 15.87 -24.04 -23.54
C GLY A 183 15.50 -24.02 -22.06
N GLN A 184 14.22 -24.26 -21.77
CA GLN A 184 13.69 -24.32 -20.40
C GLN A 184 14.22 -25.52 -19.61
N VAL A 185 14.21 -25.37 -18.29
CA VAL A 185 14.49 -26.42 -17.32
C VAL A 185 13.26 -26.60 -16.44
N ILE A 186 12.54 -27.70 -16.58
CA ILE A 186 11.39 -28.05 -15.75
C ILE A 186 11.74 -29.33 -15.00
N LEU A 187 11.98 -29.21 -13.70
CA LEU A 187 12.24 -30.30 -12.79
C LEU A 187 11.26 -30.19 -11.62
N ASP A 188 9.97 -30.30 -11.93
CA ASP A 188 8.84 -30.17 -10.99
C ASP A 188 8.41 -31.52 -10.37
N GLY A 189 9.18 -32.58 -10.62
CA GLY A 189 9.19 -33.78 -9.77
C GLY A 189 9.77 -33.47 -8.38
N ILE A 190 9.55 -34.35 -7.39
CA ILE A 190 10.07 -34.17 -6.03
C ILE A 190 11.56 -34.57 -6.03
N ASN A 191 12.43 -33.62 -6.37
CA ASN A 191 13.89 -33.81 -6.33
C ASN A 191 14.40 -33.78 -4.89
N ASP A 192 15.63 -34.23 -4.69
CA ASP A 192 16.34 -34.28 -3.42
C ASP A 192 17.80 -33.92 -3.70
N VAL A 193 18.07 -32.61 -3.72
CA VAL A 193 19.35 -32.02 -4.13
C VAL A 193 19.85 -31.03 -3.08
N ASP A 194 21.05 -31.26 -2.53
CA ASP A 194 21.64 -30.36 -1.53
C ASP A 194 22.15 -29.04 -2.14
N THR A 195 22.84 -29.09 -3.29
CA THR A 195 23.36 -27.90 -4.00
C THR A 195 22.88 -27.86 -5.45
N LEU A 196 22.26 -26.75 -5.82
CA LEU A 196 21.68 -26.52 -7.13
C LEU A 196 22.41 -25.40 -7.88
N ALA A 197 22.70 -25.65 -9.15
CA ALA A 197 23.09 -24.63 -10.11
C ALA A 197 22.41 -24.86 -11.47
N ILE A 198 21.69 -23.87 -12.01
CA ILE A 198 20.96 -23.97 -13.27
C ILE A 198 21.26 -22.75 -14.13
N ASN A 199 21.54 -22.95 -15.41
CA ASN A 199 21.58 -21.89 -16.41
C ASN A 199 20.71 -22.29 -17.61
N ALA A 200 19.64 -21.53 -17.85
CA ALA A 200 18.69 -21.76 -18.93
C ALA A 200 18.77 -20.67 -20.00
N GLY A 201 18.51 -21.04 -21.25
CA GLY A 201 18.60 -20.14 -22.41
C GLY A 201 20.01 -19.99 -22.99
N VAL A 202 20.96 -20.86 -22.63
CA VAL A 202 22.34 -20.73 -23.06
C VAL A 202 22.51 -21.08 -24.54
N GLY A 203 23.05 -20.16 -25.34
CA GLY A 203 23.40 -20.43 -26.74
C GLY A 203 22.22 -20.44 -27.71
N THR A 204 20.98 -20.20 -27.25
CA THR A 204 19.81 -19.98 -28.11
C THR A 204 19.40 -18.50 -28.11
N ALA A 205 18.60 -18.10 -29.10
CA ALA A 205 18.20 -16.68 -29.31
C ALA A 205 16.68 -16.51 -29.37
N THR A 206 15.93 -17.48 -28.87
CA THR A 206 14.46 -17.43 -28.89
C THR A 206 13.99 -16.87 -27.54
N ALA A 207 13.37 -15.69 -27.59
CA ALA A 207 12.91 -15.01 -26.40
C ALA A 207 11.71 -15.71 -25.76
N GLY A 208 11.70 -15.83 -24.42
CA GLY A 208 10.59 -16.38 -23.63
C GLY A 208 10.56 -17.90 -23.45
N ASP A 209 11.61 -18.63 -23.84
CA ASP A 209 11.68 -20.10 -23.77
C ASP A 209 12.71 -20.62 -22.73
N ALA A 210 13.18 -19.77 -21.80
CA ALA A 210 14.25 -20.10 -20.84
C ALA A 210 13.76 -20.19 -19.38
N ASN A 211 12.53 -20.63 -19.17
CA ASN A 211 11.96 -20.77 -17.83
C ASN A 211 12.69 -21.84 -17.01
N ILE A 212 12.76 -21.62 -15.70
CA ILE A 212 13.27 -22.58 -14.72
C ILE A 212 12.16 -22.90 -13.73
N THR A 213 11.86 -24.18 -13.55
CA THR A 213 11.01 -24.68 -12.46
C THR A 213 11.73 -25.80 -11.75
N PHE A 214 11.92 -25.69 -10.45
CA PHE A 214 12.60 -26.69 -9.64
C PHE A 214 11.84 -26.93 -8.33
N LEU A 215 11.48 -28.18 -8.08
CA LEU A 215 10.83 -28.63 -6.85
C LEU A 215 11.76 -29.58 -6.08
N ASP A 216 11.98 -29.29 -4.82
CA ASP A 216 12.80 -30.08 -3.91
C ASP A 216 12.00 -30.61 -2.71
N SER A 217 12.47 -31.71 -2.12
CA SER A 217 11.82 -32.42 -1.03
C SER A 217 12.06 -31.79 0.34
N ASP A 218 13.30 -31.36 0.63
CA ASP A 218 13.78 -31.05 1.99
C ASP A 218 14.78 -29.89 2.09
N GLY A 219 14.90 -29.09 1.03
CA GLY A 219 15.61 -27.81 1.02
C GLY A 219 16.92 -27.91 0.26
N PHE A 220 17.45 -26.77 -0.20
CA PHE A 220 18.64 -26.76 -1.06
C PHE A 220 19.42 -25.44 -0.99
N THR A 221 20.67 -25.51 -1.44
CA THR A 221 21.55 -24.34 -1.58
C THR A 221 21.70 -23.97 -3.06
N VAL A 222 21.41 -22.72 -3.42
CA VAL A 222 21.82 -22.15 -4.70
C VAL A 222 23.31 -21.81 -4.60
N GLY A 223 24.13 -22.45 -5.44
CA GLY A 223 25.59 -22.31 -5.41
C GLY A 223 26.27 -22.56 -6.76
N GLU A 224 27.52 -23.04 -6.72
CA GLU A 224 28.27 -23.43 -7.92
C GLU A 224 28.40 -24.95 -7.99
N VAL A 225 28.02 -25.54 -9.13
CA VAL A 225 28.20 -26.96 -9.43
C VAL A 225 28.72 -27.10 -10.87
N ASP A 226 29.79 -27.86 -11.08
CA ASP A 226 30.41 -28.08 -12.39
C ASP A 226 30.57 -26.79 -13.25
N THR A 227 31.04 -25.70 -12.64
CA THR A 227 31.22 -24.34 -13.24
C THR A 227 29.94 -23.58 -13.60
N VAL A 228 28.76 -24.20 -13.46
CA VAL A 228 27.47 -23.52 -13.49
C VAL A 228 27.31 -22.80 -12.14
N GLN A 229 26.97 -21.52 -12.20
CA GLN A 229 26.90 -20.64 -11.04
C GLN A 229 25.48 -20.13 -10.90
N GLY A 230 24.91 -20.29 -9.71
CA GLY A 230 23.57 -19.78 -9.39
C GLY A 230 22.45 -20.46 -10.17
N VAL A 231 21.29 -19.83 -10.16
CA VAL A 231 20.09 -20.18 -10.94
C VAL A 231 19.75 -19.00 -11.84
N ILE A 232 20.01 -19.12 -13.14
CA ILE A 232 19.92 -18.03 -14.11
C ILE A 232 18.99 -18.41 -15.27
N ALA A 233 17.91 -17.66 -15.43
CA ALA A 233 17.02 -17.68 -16.59
C ALA A 233 17.30 -16.46 -17.48
N LEU A 234 18.01 -16.65 -18.59
CA LEU A 234 18.46 -15.55 -19.46
C LEU A 234 17.32 -14.79 -20.16
N ASP A 235 16.19 -15.45 -20.41
CA ASP A 235 14.99 -14.89 -21.05
C ASP A 235 13.73 -15.70 -20.64
N GLY A 236 13.45 -15.71 -19.35
CA GLY A 236 12.38 -16.50 -18.74
C GLY A 236 12.12 -16.15 -17.28
N GLU A 237 11.26 -16.95 -16.66
CA GLU A 237 10.87 -16.88 -15.25
C GLU A 237 11.61 -17.96 -14.43
N ILE A 238 11.75 -17.73 -13.13
CA ILE A 238 12.29 -18.72 -12.18
C ILE A 238 11.21 -19.06 -11.16
N THR A 239 10.96 -20.36 -10.95
CA THR A 239 10.15 -20.89 -9.85
C THR A 239 10.95 -21.93 -9.08
N LEU A 240 11.23 -21.64 -7.81
CA LEU A 240 11.97 -22.48 -6.89
C LEU A 240 11.05 -22.88 -5.74
N THR A 241 10.95 -24.17 -5.45
CA THR A 241 10.10 -24.66 -4.36
C THR A 241 10.83 -25.68 -3.52
N ALA A 242 10.86 -25.47 -2.20
CA ALA A 242 11.23 -26.50 -1.23
C ALA A 242 9.97 -26.95 -0.48
N THR A 243 9.67 -28.24 -0.53
CA THR A 243 8.46 -28.79 0.10
C THR A 243 8.59 -28.80 1.62
N THR A 244 9.79 -29.11 2.10
CA THR A 244 10.20 -28.98 3.50
C THR A 244 11.60 -28.37 3.54
N GLY A 245 12.02 -27.85 4.69
CA GLY A 245 13.39 -27.37 4.90
C GLY A 245 13.73 -26.02 4.24
N ASP A 246 14.97 -25.63 4.44
CA ASP A 246 15.48 -24.28 4.18
C ASP A 246 16.03 -24.11 2.76
N VAL A 247 16.05 -22.87 2.28
CA VAL A 247 16.75 -22.52 1.03
C VAL A 247 17.83 -21.49 1.35
N VAL A 248 19.04 -21.73 0.84
CA VAL A 248 20.17 -20.82 1.02
C VAL A 248 20.67 -20.34 -0.35
N VAL A 249 20.74 -19.03 -0.54
CA VAL A 249 21.38 -18.41 -1.72
C VAL A 249 22.76 -17.93 -1.32
N THR A 250 23.79 -18.59 -1.84
CA THR A 250 25.20 -18.23 -1.56
C THR A 250 25.72 -17.19 -2.54
N ASP A 251 26.69 -16.39 -2.10
CA ASP A 251 27.43 -15.45 -2.95
C ASP A 251 28.40 -16.24 -3.85
N VAL A 252 28.02 -16.43 -5.11
CA VAL A 252 28.84 -17.10 -6.11
C VAL A 252 29.56 -16.06 -6.96
N VAL A 253 30.78 -15.72 -6.53
CA VAL A 253 31.61 -14.70 -7.18
C VAL A 253 31.88 -15.02 -8.65
N ASN A 254 31.19 -14.32 -9.55
CA ASN A 254 31.39 -14.49 -10.98
C ASN A 254 32.66 -13.74 -11.45
N PRO A 255 33.66 -14.42 -12.04
CA PRO A 255 34.90 -13.77 -12.49
C PRO A 255 34.69 -12.73 -13.61
N THR A 256 33.49 -12.67 -14.21
CA THR A 256 33.13 -11.72 -15.27
C THR A 256 32.39 -10.48 -14.76
N GLY A 257 32.06 -10.40 -13.47
CA GLY A 257 31.58 -9.19 -12.78
C GLY A 257 30.08 -8.95 -12.79
N SER A 258 29.27 -9.93 -13.19
CA SER A 258 27.84 -10.00 -12.87
C SER A 258 27.66 -11.05 -11.77
N ASP A 259 27.71 -10.62 -10.50
CA ASP A 259 27.19 -11.39 -9.36
C ASP A 259 25.69 -11.43 -9.56
N SER A 260 25.17 -12.58 -9.95
CA SER A 260 23.75 -12.80 -10.12
C SER A 260 23.49 -14.25 -9.73
N ASP A 261 23.11 -14.48 -8.48
CA ASP A 261 23.00 -15.82 -7.90
C ASP A 261 21.63 -16.44 -8.20
N VAL A 262 20.57 -15.65 -8.12
CA VAL A 262 19.26 -15.99 -8.70
C VAL A 262 18.83 -14.85 -9.61
N SER A 263 18.68 -15.11 -10.91
CA SER A 263 18.43 -14.03 -11.87
C SER A 263 17.52 -14.42 -13.02
N ALA A 264 16.46 -13.64 -13.21
CA ALA A 264 15.52 -13.81 -14.30
C ALA A 264 15.27 -12.49 -15.05
N THR A 265 14.81 -12.62 -16.30
CA THR A 265 14.19 -11.48 -16.98
C THR A 265 12.75 -11.28 -16.54
N GLY A 266 11.99 -12.37 -16.44
CA GLY A 266 10.62 -12.40 -15.93
C GLY A 266 10.58 -12.57 -14.41
N ASP A 267 9.46 -13.10 -13.92
CA ASP A 267 9.22 -13.25 -12.49
C ASP A 267 10.20 -14.22 -11.82
N VAL A 268 10.48 -13.98 -10.53
CA VAL A 268 11.20 -14.90 -9.65
C VAL A 268 10.29 -15.27 -8.48
N THR A 269 9.93 -16.54 -8.38
CA THR A 269 9.13 -17.07 -7.28
C THR A 269 9.96 -18.06 -6.47
N VAL A 270 10.08 -17.82 -5.16
CA VAL A 270 10.72 -18.73 -4.21
C VAL A 270 9.70 -19.09 -3.15
N THR A 271 9.41 -20.39 -2.99
CA THR A 271 8.40 -20.90 -2.05
C THR A 271 8.98 -21.99 -1.16
N LEU A 272 8.98 -21.75 0.14
CA LEU A 272 9.34 -22.73 1.15
C LEU A 272 8.04 -23.09 1.88
N SER A 273 7.57 -24.32 1.70
CA SER A 273 6.26 -24.77 2.22
C SER A 273 6.37 -25.49 3.57
N GLY A 274 7.59 -25.69 4.08
CA GLY A 274 7.81 -26.27 5.39
C GLY A 274 7.41 -25.30 6.49
N ASP A 275 6.90 -25.85 7.59
CA ASP A 275 6.71 -25.14 8.87
C ASP A 275 8.07 -24.58 9.32
N ASP A 276 8.12 -23.29 9.65
CA ASP A 276 9.33 -22.55 10.05
C ASP A 276 10.46 -22.62 9.00
N ALA A 277 10.14 -22.86 7.73
CA ALA A 277 11.16 -22.98 6.70
C ALA A 277 11.76 -21.61 6.37
N LYS A 278 13.10 -21.56 6.38
CA LYS A 278 13.86 -20.31 6.29
C LYS A 278 14.50 -20.10 4.91
N LEU A 279 14.27 -18.93 4.33
CA LEU A 279 15.09 -18.44 3.22
C LEU A 279 16.28 -17.64 3.78
N THR A 280 17.50 -18.00 3.38
CA THR A 280 18.71 -17.22 3.66
C THR A 280 19.29 -16.70 2.36
N VAL A 281 19.49 -15.38 2.24
CA VAL A 281 20.26 -14.75 1.16
C VAL A 281 21.55 -14.21 1.76
N GLU A 282 22.67 -14.88 1.51
CA GLU A 282 23.94 -14.54 2.15
C GLU A 282 24.45 -13.14 1.76
N SER A 283 25.29 -12.55 2.61
CA SER A 283 25.93 -11.26 2.31
C SER A 283 26.78 -11.36 1.04
N GLY A 284 26.43 -10.54 0.04
CA GLY A 284 27.08 -10.54 -1.27
C GLY A 284 26.18 -11.16 -2.33
N ALA A 285 25.28 -12.06 -1.91
CA ALA A 285 24.37 -12.73 -2.81
C ALA A 285 23.20 -11.84 -3.26
N ASP A 286 22.56 -12.20 -4.37
CA ASP A 286 21.38 -11.50 -4.87
C ASP A 286 20.27 -12.37 -5.48
N ILE A 287 19.04 -11.86 -5.38
CA ILE A 287 17.87 -12.33 -6.11
C ILE A 287 17.38 -11.18 -6.99
N THR A 288 17.36 -11.38 -8.30
CA THR A 288 17.11 -10.31 -9.27
C THR A 288 16.06 -10.67 -10.30
N SER A 289 15.15 -9.72 -10.57
CA SER A 289 14.32 -9.72 -11.77
C SER A 289 14.52 -8.40 -12.51
N SER A 290 14.79 -8.47 -13.81
CA SER A 290 15.01 -7.25 -14.60
C SER A 290 13.72 -6.59 -15.10
N THR A 291 12.64 -7.35 -15.28
CA THR A 291 11.34 -6.82 -15.75
C THR A 291 10.11 -7.39 -15.07
N GLY A 292 10.23 -8.49 -14.33
CA GLY A 292 9.13 -9.14 -13.62
C GLY A 292 9.11 -8.81 -12.13
N ASP A 293 8.22 -9.51 -11.44
CA ASP A 293 8.02 -9.40 -10.00
C ASP A 293 8.86 -10.45 -9.25
N ILE A 294 9.14 -10.19 -7.97
CA ILE A 294 9.79 -11.16 -7.08
C ILE A 294 8.80 -11.52 -5.97
N VAL A 295 8.51 -12.81 -5.82
CA VAL A 295 7.62 -13.31 -4.77
C VAL A 295 8.38 -14.32 -3.91
N ILE A 296 8.59 -13.98 -2.65
CA ILE A 296 9.21 -14.84 -1.65
C ILE A 296 8.15 -15.24 -0.64
N THR A 297 7.93 -16.55 -0.53
CA THR A 297 7.01 -17.15 0.44
C THR A 297 7.81 -18.08 1.35
N ALA A 298 8.03 -17.67 2.60
CA ALA A 298 8.76 -18.42 3.62
C ALA A 298 8.32 -17.91 5.00
N ASP A 299 8.28 -18.80 6.00
CA ASP A 299 7.90 -18.43 7.36
C ASP A 299 8.99 -17.63 8.07
N GLU A 300 10.25 -17.85 7.68
CA GLU A 300 11.41 -17.09 8.14
C GLU A 300 12.26 -16.57 6.95
N MET A 301 12.87 -15.40 7.09
CA MET A 301 13.77 -14.82 6.07
C MET A 301 14.99 -14.15 6.72
N ASP A 302 16.18 -14.43 6.20
CA ASP A 302 17.44 -13.75 6.53
C ASP A 302 18.03 -13.15 5.26
N LEU A 303 17.88 -11.83 5.13
CA LEU A 303 18.21 -11.11 3.89
C LEU A 303 19.50 -10.31 4.08
N ALA A 304 20.63 -10.99 4.27
CA ALA A 304 21.94 -10.35 4.34
C ALA A 304 22.43 -9.84 2.96
N GLY A 305 21.98 -10.48 1.87
CA GLY A 305 22.16 -10.09 0.47
C GLY A 305 20.99 -9.28 -0.10
N SER A 306 21.01 -8.97 -1.39
CA SER A 306 20.04 -8.04 -2.00
C SER A 306 18.87 -8.74 -2.70
N VAL A 307 17.69 -8.11 -2.68
CA VAL A 307 16.52 -8.53 -3.47
C VAL A 307 16.13 -7.36 -4.37
N THR A 308 16.29 -7.51 -5.68
CA THR A 308 16.18 -6.38 -6.62
C THR A 308 15.21 -6.66 -7.76
N GLY A 309 14.05 -6.03 -7.72
CA GLY A 309 13.22 -5.78 -8.89
C GLY A 309 13.70 -4.52 -9.60
N ALA A 310 14.36 -4.69 -10.76
CA ALA A 310 15.07 -3.59 -11.42
C ALA A 310 14.16 -2.63 -12.20
N ALA A 311 12.92 -3.05 -12.51
CA ALA A 311 11.94 -2.22 -13.18
C ALA A 311 11.29 -1.23 -12.20
N THR A 312 10.94 -0.04 -12.68
CA THR A 312 10.33 1.00 -11.82
C THR A 312 8.95 0.64 -11.28
N ASP A 313 8.30 -0.34 -11.90
CA ASP A 313 6.98 -0.86 -11.59
C ASP A 313 7.01 -2.30 -11.06
N SER A 314 8.19 -2.88 -10.82
CA SER A 314 8.29 -4.24 -10.26
C SER A 314 7.78 -4.29 -8.83
N LEU A 315 7.07 -5.36 -8.52
CA LEU A 315 6.62 -5.71 -7.19
C LEU A 315 7.60 -6.72 -6.55
N VAL A 316 8.00 -6.46 -5.30
CA VAL A 316 8.63 -7.45 -4.43
C VAL A 316 7.65 -7.79 -3.30
N VAL A 317 7.33 -9.07 -3.15
CA VAL A 317 6.47 -9.59 -2.09
C VAL A 317 7.29 -10.43 -1.12
N LEU A 318 7.25 -10.08 0.16
CA LEU A 318 7.76 -10.87 1.27
C LEU A 318 6.58 -11.31 2.13
N GLN A 319 6.26 -12.61 2.14
CA GLN A 319 5.07 -13.10 2.84
C GLN A 319 5.34 -14.45 3.53
N PRO A 320 4.63 -14.73 4.63
CA PRO A 320 4.69 -16.05 5.25
C PRO A 320 4.00 -17.12 4.40
N ALA A 321 4.42 -18.38 4.60
CA ALA A 321 3.82 -19.55 3.98
C ALA A 321 2.64 -20.07 4.82
N SER A 322 2.79 -20.05 6.13
CA SER A 322 1.86 -20.61 7.11
C SER A 322 0.72 -19.66 7.46
N LEU A 323 -0.47 -20.24 7.65
CA LEU A 323 -1.67 -19.51 8.03
C LEU A 323 -1.54 -18.94 9.45
N GLY A 324 -1.72 -17.64 9.58
CA GLY A 324 -1.70 -16.94 10.87
C GLY A 324 -0.30 -16.68 11.41
N GLN A 325 0.75 -16.93 10.62
CA GLN A 325 2.13 -16.59 10.96
C GLN A 325 2.24 -15.10 11.28
N GLU A 326 2.75 -14.76 12.47
CA GLU A 326 2.98 -13.38 12.88
C GLU A 326 4.15 -12.79 12.08
N ILE A 327 4.22 -11.46 11.98
CA ILE A 327 5.31 -10.77 11.28
C ILE A 327 5.85 -9.70 12.23
N ASP A 328 7.15 -9.70 12.51
CA ASP A 328 7.83 -8.66 13.27
C ASP A 328 8.73 -7.82 12.36
N LEU A 329 8.43 -6.53 12.25
CA LEU A 329 9.24 -5.56 11.52
C LEU A 329 10.05 -4.69 12.49
N GLY A 330 11.34 -4.55 12.19
CA GLY A 330 12.28 -3.79 13.01
C GLY A 330 13.02 -4.63 14.04
N SER A 331 12.86 -5.94 14.04
CA SER A 331 13.58 -6.86 14.94
C SER A 331 15.09 -6.54 15.01
N THR A 332 15.65 -6.55 16.23
CA THR A 332 17.09 -6.33 16.47
C THR A 332 17.88 -7.63 16.56
N THR A 333 17.18 -8.76 16.60
CA THR A 333 17.77 -10.09 16.52
C THR A 333 18.02 -10.38 15.05
N ALA A 334 19.26 -10.16 14.60
CA ALA A 334 19.70 -10.40 13.23
C ALA A 334 19.73 -11.89 12.82
N VAL A 335 19.01 -12.74 13.54
CA VAL A 335 18.90 -14.18 13.32
C VAL A 335 17.63 -14.57 14.05
N ASP A 336 16.70 -15.16 13.32
CA ASP A 336 15.68 -16.06 13.85
C ASP A 336 16.36 -17.15 14.70
N ALA A 337 16.63 -16.82 15.96
CA ALA A 337 17.43 -17.62 16.88
C ALA A 337 16.54 -18.43 17.83
N THR A 338 15.23 -18.27 17.69
CA THR A 338 14.19 -18.87 18.52
C THR A 338 13.09 -19.29 17.58
N ASN A 339 12.78 -20.59 17.54
CA ASN A 339 11.62 -21.21 16.88
C ASN A 339 10.28 -20.61 17.34
N ASP A 340 10.13 -19.30 17.24
CA ASP A 340 8.95 -18.53 17.50
C ASP A 340 8.34 -18.37 16.11
N ASP A 341 7.11 -18.85 15.93
CA ASP A 341 6.33 -18.85 14.68
C ASP A 341 6.07 -17.40 14.15
N THR A 342 7.13 -16.63 13.86
CA THR A 342 7.14 -15.23 13.44
C THR A 342 8.11 -14.99 12.28
N LEU A 343 7.64 -14.35 11.21
CA LEU A 343 8.53 -13.79 10.18
C LEU A 343 9.18 -12.50 10.70
N GLU A 344 10.45 -12.57 11.11
CA GLU A 344 11.21 -11.40 11.56
C GLU A 344 12.00 -10.73 10.43
N LEU A 345 11.86 -9.41 10.27
CA LEU A 345 12.65 -8.61 9.33
C LEU A 345 13.18 -7.34 9.99
N SER A 346 14.50 -7.20 10.05
CA SER A 346 15.15 -5.99 10.56
C SER A 346 15.09 -4.83 9.56
N ASN A 347 15.29 -3.61 10.05
CA ASN A 347 15.39 -2.42 9.20
C ASN A 347 16.50 -2.54 8.13
N ASP A 348 17.61 -3.21 8.46
CA ASP A 348 18.74 -3.39 7.54
C ASP A 348 18.40 -4.38 6.42
N GLU A 349 17.60 -5.41 6.70
CA GLU A 349 17.12 -6.38 5.71
C GLU A 349 16.08 -5.76 4.77
N LEU A 350 15.12 -5.02 5.33
CA LEU A 350 14.14 -4.26 4.54
C LEU A 350 14.84 -3.26 3.59
N ASN A 351 15.93 -2.62 4.05
CA ASN A 351 16.76 -1.73 3.24
C ASN A 351 17.72 -2.45 2.26
N ARG A 352 17.59 -3.76 2.06
CA ARG A 352 18.25 -4.50 0.97
C ARG A 352 17.30 -4.85 -0.17
N VAL A 353 16.01 -4.58 0.02
CA VAL A 353 15.01 -4.74 -1.02
C VAL A 353 14.96 -3.48 -1.88
N THR A 354 15.09 -3.66 -3.19
CA THR A 354 14.90 -2.60 -4.19
C THR A 354 13.75 -2.99 -5.11
N ALA A 355 12.71 -2.16 -5.18
CA ALA A 355 11.49 -2.41 -5.95
C ALA A 355 10.78 -1.09 -6.33
N GLY A 356 9.84 -1.15 -7.27
CA GLY A 356 8.82 -0.10 -7.43
C GLY A 356 7.74 -0.17 -6.36
N PHE A 357 7.40 -1.39 -5.92
CA PHE A 357 6.44 -1.67 -4.86
C PHE A 357 7.00 -2.75 -3.94
N LEU A 358 7.00 -2.50 -2.63
CA LEU A 358 7.32 -3.50 -1.61
C LEU A 358 6.04 -3.89 -0.87
N HIS A 359 5.68 -5.15 -0.93
CA HIS A 359 4.56 -5.73 -0.21
C HIS A 359 5.06 -6.70 0.85
N ILE A 360 4.63 -6.48 2.09
CA ILE A 360 4.95 -7.33 3.23
C ILE A 360 3.66 -7.91 3.81
N GLY A 361 3.65 -9.23 3.97
CA GLY A 361 2.51 -9.99 4.47
C GLY A 361 1.51 -10.37 3.37
N ARG A 362 0.32 -10.83 3.80
CA ARG A 362 -0.77 -11.26 2.92
C ARG A 362 -2.11 -11.36 3.66
N ASN A 363 -3.22 -11.27 2.92
CA ASN A 363 -4.59 -11.42 3.43
C ASN A 363 -5.48 -12.25 2.49
N ASP A 364 -4.89 -13.27 1.86
CA ASP A 364 -5.62 -14.19 0.97
C ASP A 364 -6.37 -15.24 1.79
N ALA A 365 -7.62 -15.50 1.42
CA ALA A 365 -8.50 -16.41 2.17
C ALA A 365 -7.90 -17.82 2.35
N GLY A 366 -7.65 -18.21 3.60
CA GLY A 366 -7.09 -19.52 3.97
C GLY A 366 -5.57 -19.57 4.08
N THR A 367 -4.86 -18.46 3.82
CA THR A 367 -3.42 -18.28 3.98
C THR A 367 -3.10 -16.88 4.51
N GLU A 368 -4.01 -16.29 5.28
CA GLU A 368 -3.83 -14.94 5.82
C GLU A 368 -2.65 -14.90 6.81
N ALA A 369 -1.86 -13.82 6.78
CA ALA A 369 -0.87 -13.58 7.83
C ALA A 369 -1.56 -13.25 9.17
N GLY A 370 -0.85 -13.54 10.27
CA GLY A 370 -1.15 -13.09 11.63
C GLY A 370 -0.80 -11.62 11.81
N ASP A 371 -0.74 -11.14 13.06
CA ASP A 371 -0.48 -9.73 13.34
C ASP A 371 0.89 -9.30 12.77
N ILE A 372 0.96 -8.08 12.21
CA ILE A 372 2.20 -7.38 11.88
C ILE A 372 2.52 -6.46 13.06
N THR A 373 3.63 -6.71 13.72
CA THR A 373 4.12 -5.94 14.85
C THR A 373 5.34 -5.13 14.44
N ILE A 374 5.35 -3.84 14.77
CA ILE A 374 6.53 -2.98 14.59
C ILE A 374 7.26 -2.90 15.93
N THR A 375 8.31 -3.71 16.12
CA THR A 375 9.01 -3.76 17.41
C THR A 375 10.10 -2.71 17.56
N GLN A 376 10.58 -2.12 16.45
CA GLN A 376 11.47 -0.96 16.42
C GLN A 376 11.17 -0.08 15.20
N ALA A 377 11.71 1.14 15.21
CA ALA A 377 11.63 2.03 14.06
C ALA A 377 12.19 1.38 12.77
N ILE A 378 11.39 1.42 11.72
CA ILE A 378 11.76 1.04 10.35
C ILE A 378 11.71 2.26 9.44
N SER A 379 12.61 2.33 8.47
CA SER A 379 12.69 3.41 7.50
C SER A 379 12.90 2.86 6.10
N PHE A 380 12.01 3.25 5.19
CA PHE A 380 12.07 2.95 3.76
C PHE A 380 12.52 4.21 3.01
N VAL A 381 13.62 4.10 2.28
CA VAL A 381 14.13 5.19 1.44
C VAL A 381 13.42 5.13 0.08
N ALA A 382 12.92 6.26 -0.44
CA ALA A 382 12.06 6.28 -1.65
C ALA A 382 12.78 5.76 -2.90
N ALA A 383 14.11 5.82 -2.92
CA ALA A 383 14.92 5.26 -4.01
C ALA A 383 14.91 3.72 -4.05
N MET A 384 14.50 3.06 -2.96
CA MET A 384 14.53 1.61 -2.78
C MET A 384 13.14 0.98 -2.80
N ALA A 385 12.13 1.64 -2.22
CA ALA A 385 10.73 1.22 -2.31
C ALA A 385 9.84 2.47 -2.28
N PRO A 386 9.46 3.04 -3.44
CA PRO A 386 8.67 4.27 -3.47
C PRO A 386 7.22 4.06 -3.01
N VAL A 387 6.76 2.80 -2.94
CA VAL A 387 5.47 2.44 -2.34
C VAL A 387 5.65 1.21 -1.46
N VAL A 388 5.21 1.27 -0.21
CA VAL A 388 5.24 0.15 0.75
C VAL A 388 3.81 -0.22 1.12
N ALA A 389 3.49 -1.52 1.10
CA ALA A 389 2.21 -2.07 1.53
C ALA A 389 2.42 -3.10 2.64
N LEU A 390 1.81 -2.86 3.80
CA LEU A 390 1.70 -3.85 4.88
C LEU A 390 0.30 -4.47 4.81
N ILE A 391 0.22 -5.78 4.61
CA ILE A 391 -1.06 -6.48 4.41
C ILE A 391 -1.15 -7.67 5.35
N THR A 392 -2.24 -7.77 6.10
CA THR A 392 -2.44 -8.86 7.06
C THR A 392 -3.92 -9.21 7.30
N GLY A 393 -4.20 -10.46 7.65
CA GLY A 393 -5.48 -10.89 8.23
C GLY A 393 -5.60 -10.64 9.74
N GLY A 394 -4.50 -10.31 10.40
CA GLY A 394 -4.42 -9.83 11.77
C GLY A 394 -4.48 -8.30 11.86
N LYS A 395 -3.84 -7.77 12.90
CA LYS A 395 -3.64 -6.34 13.12
C LYS A 395 -2.30 -5.85 12.56
N ILE A 396 -2.15 -4.54 12.42
CA ILE A 396 -0.86 -3.88 12.33
C ILE A 396 -0.69 -3.06 13.61
N GLU A 397 0.22 -3.44 14.49
CA GLU A 397 0.41 -2.81 15.80
C GLU A 397 1.86 -2.43 16.11
N ASP A 398 2.00 -1.54 17.08
CA ASP A 398 3.26 -1.25 17.76
C ASP A 398 3.21 -1.96 19.13
N ASP A 399 4.23 -2.75 19.46
CA ASP A 399 4.32 -3.52 20.72
C ASP A 399 5.35 -2.93 21.70
N ASP A 400 6.00 -1.82 21.36
CA ASP A 400 6.99 -1.25 22.26
C ASP A 400 6.40 -0.19 23.21
N THR A 401 7.23 0.33 24.12
CA THR A 401 6.83 1.42 25.06
C THR A 401 7.46 2.76 24.66
N ASN A 402 8.06 2.79 23.47
CA ASN A 402 8.89 3.85 22.92
C ASN A 402 8.71 3.87 21.38
N PRO A 403 7.60 4.45 20.90
CA PRO A 403 6.88 3.97 19.73
C PRO A 403 7.76 3.52 18.56
N GLY A 404 7.51 2.29 18.10
CA GLY A 404 7.92 1.81 16.79
C GLY A 404 7.38 2.77 15.72
N SER A 405 8.26 3.34 14.92
CA SER A 405 7.87 4.26 13.85
C SER A 405 8.05 3.63 12.48
N ILE A 406 7.05 3.79 11.62
CA ILE A 406 7.17 3.51 10.19
C ILE A 406 7.51 4.83 9.50
N ALA A 407 8.74 4.95 9.00
CA ALA A 407 9.15 6.08 8.18
C ALA A 407 9.24 5.68 6.69
N THR A 408 8.58 6.41 5.80
CA THR A 408 8.80 6.25 4.36
C THR A 408 8.86 7.59 3.64
N GLU A 409 9.86 7.74 2.77
CA GLU A 409 9.93 8.87 1.84
C GLU A 409 8.89 8.74 0.69
N GLY A 410 8.31 7.54 0.52
CA GLY A 410 7.33 7.20 -0.51
C GLY A 410 5.89 7.11 0.00
N ASP A 411 5.04 6.40 -0.72
CA ASP A 411 3.65 6.12 -0.31
C ASP A 411 3.58 4.92 0.64
N LEU A 412 2.64 4.93 1.59
CA LEU A 412 2.38 3.84 2.53
C LEU A 412 0.93 3.35 2.44
N ALA A 413 0.74 2.05 2.33
CA ALA A 413 -0.56 1.39 2.44
C ALA A 413 -0.56 0.43 3.63
N LEU A 414 -1.54 0.59 4.53
CA LEU A 414 -1.76 -0.31 5.68
C LEU A 414 -3.11 -1.00 5.51
N LEU A 415 -3.10 -2.31 5.31
CA LEU A 415 -4.28 -3.15 5.14
C LEU A 415 -4.31 -4.22 6.23
N ALA A 416 -5.17 -4.04 7.23
CA ALA A 416 -5.28 -4.99 8.34
C ALA A 416 -6.73 -5.43 8.54
N ALA A 417 -6.96 -6.74 8.64
CA ALA A 417 -8.31 -7.22 8.83
C ALA A 417 -8.82 -7.08 10.29
N ALA A 418 -7.91 -7.04 11.26
CA ALA A 418 -8.22 -6.99 12.69
C ALA A 418 -7.83 -5.68 13.40
N GLY A 419 -7.22 -4.71 12.73
CA GLY A 419 -6.91 -3.39 13.34
C GLY A 419 -5.64 -2.74 12.80
N VAL A 420 -5.57 -1.41 12.79
CA VAL A 420 -4.29 -0.69 12.68
C VAL A 420 -4.13 0.17 13.93
N GLY A 421 -3.02 0.00 14.65
CA GLY A 421 -2.73 0.60 15.96
C GLY A 421 -3.23 -0.22 17.16
N THR A 422 -2.80 0.14 18.37
CA THR A 422 -3.35 -0.38 19.64
C THR A 422 -3.72 0.77 20.58
N ALA A 423 -3.73 0.53 21.90
CA ALA A 423 -3.78 1.60 22.89
C ALA A 423 -2.48 2.43 22.91
N ASP A 424 -1.38 1.87 22.40
CA ASP A 424 -0.21 2.66 22.02
C ASP A 424 -0.36 3.02 20.53
N PRO A 425 -0.34 4.32 20.16
CA PRO A 425 -0.52 4.73 18.79
C PRO A 425 0.68 4.31 17.92
N LEU A 426 0.40 3.71 16.77
CA LEU A 426 1.41 3.42 15.76
C LEU A 426 1.94 4.73 15.18
N ASP A 427 3.23 5.03 15.37
CA ASP A 427 3.82 6.25 14.83
C ASP A 427 4.18 6.08 13.35
N ILE A 428 3.64 6.96 12.50
CA ILE A 428 3.79 6.84 11.04
C ILE A 428 4.24 8.18 10.47
N ALA A 429 5.48 8.21 9.96
CA ALA A 429 6.08 9.33 9.25
C ALA A 429 6.11 9.02 7.74
N VAL A 430 5.29 9.72 6.96
CA VAL A 430 5.19 9.52 5.51
C VAL A 430 5.41 10.87 4.83
N ASP A 431 6.32 10.91 3.86
CA ASP A 431 6.51 12.08 2.99
C ASP A 431 5.58 12.05 1.76
N GLY A 432 5.18 10.85 1.34
CA GLY A 432 4.23 10.62 0.26
C GLY A 432 2.78 10.62 0.74
N LYS A 433 1.99 9.73 0.12
CA LYS A 433 0.59 9.49 0.47
C LYS A 433 0.47 8.35 1.46
N ILE A 434 -0.56 8.43 2.30
CA ILE A 434 -0.95 7.31 3.14
C ILE A 434 -2.37 6.83 2.81
N ALA A 435 -2.52 5.51 2.74
CA ALA A 435 -3.80 4.81 2.68
C ALA A 435 -3.88 3.83 3.85
N VAL A 436 -4.93 3.95 4.67
CA VAL A 436 -5.20 3.01 5.77
C VAL A 436 -6.58 2.41 5.57
N LEU A 437 -6.62 1.09 5.46
CA LEU A 437 -7.84 0.29 5.47
C LEU A 437 -7.81 -0.64 6.69
N ASN A 438 -8.58 -0.27 7.70
CA ASN A 438 -8.74 -1.06 8.91
C ASN A 438 -10.12 -1.73 8.87
N SER A 439 -10.17 -3.07 8.75
CA SER A 439 -11.45 -3.79 8.72
C SER A 439 -11.92 -4.36 10.06
N SER A 440 -11.34 -3.89 11.17
CA SER A 440 -11.62 -4.42 12.51
C SER A 440 -13.03 -4.12 13.01
N ALA A 441 -13.60 -5.05 13.77
CA ALA A 441 -14.81 -4.81 14.58
C ALA A 441 -14.50 -4.23 15.97
N THR A 442 -13.21 -4.11 16.34
CA THR A 442 -12.75 -3.54 17.61
C THR A 442 -11.98 -2.24 17.37
N PRO A 443 -12.27 -1.17 18.13
CA PRO A 443 -11.63 0.13 17.90
C PRO A 443 -10.13 0.03 18.12
N THR A 444 -9.37 0.44 17.11
CA THR A 444 -7.95 0.76 17.23
C THR A 444 -7.75 2.18 16.72
N ASP A 445 -6.98 2.97 17.45
CA ASP A 445 -6.73 4.36 17.07
C ASP A 445 -5.68 4.38 15.95
N VAL A 446 -5.93 5.17 14.90
CA VAL A 446 -4.93 5.43 13.86
C VAL A 446 -4.34 6.81 14.15
N GLN A 447 -3.08 6.84 14.56
CA GLN A 447 -2.33 8.07 14.72
C GLN A 447 -1.35 8.23 13.55
N LEU A 448 -1.38 9.39 12.92
CA LEU A 448 -0.44 9.75 11.85
C LEU A 448 0.40 10.94 12.32
N THR A 449 1.72 10.81 12.27
CA THR A 449 2.68 11.77 12.83
C THR A 449 3.83 12.00 11.85
N SER A 450 3.86 13.14 11.17
CA SER A 450 4.95 13.51 10.24
C SER A 450 5.60 14.83 10.62
N ASP A 451 6.89 15.00 10.33
CA ASP A 451 7.58 16.29 10.36
C ASP A 451 7.47 17.04 9.01
N GLN A 452 6.77 16.47 8.04
CA GLN A 452 6.47 17.05 6.73
C GLN A 452 4.94 17.10 6.47
N THR A 453 4.55 17.57 5.29
CA THR A 453 3.13 17.67 4.88
C THR A 453 2.51 16.29 4.78
N ILE A 454 1.44 16.03 5.53
CA ILE A 454 0.69 14.78 5.45
C ILE A 454 -0.39 14.94 4.38
N THR A 455 -0.27 14.18 3.29
CA THR A 455 -1.34 14.06 2.30
C THR A 455 -2.14 12.79 2.58
N ILE A 456 -3.34 12.95 3.10
CA ILE A 456 -4.26 11.84 3.33
C ILE A 456 -5.01 11.60 2.03
N ASP A 457 -4.65 10.51 1.32
CA ASP A 457 -5.39 10.12 0.14
C ASP A 457 -6.68 9.41 0.56
N SER A 458 -6.65 8.49 1.53
CA SER A 458 -7.88 8.02 2.19
C SER A 458 -7.56 7.33 3.51
N VAL A 459 -8.29 7.65 4.57
CA VAL A 459 -8.31 6.86 5.81
C VAL A 459 -9.74 6.41 6.03
N THR A 460 -9.96 5.10 5.96
CA THR A 460 -11.26 4.49 6.25
C THR A 460 -11.05 3.41 7.30
N ILE A 461 -11.56 3.66 8.50
CA ILE A 461 -11.80 2.61 9.49
C ILE A 461 -13.18 2.06 9.11
N ASN A 462 -13.24 0.79 8.69
CA ASN A 462 -14.42 0.17 8.12
C ASN A 462 -14.76 -1.09 8.90
N ALA A 463 -15.77 -1.09 9.78
CA ALA A 463 -16.14 -2.31 10.49
C ALA A 463 -16.87 -3.31 9.56
N VAL A 464 -16.15 -3.97 8.63
CA VAL A 464 -16.75 -4.85 7.61
C VAL A 464 -15.98 -6.14 7.43
N THR A 465 -16.65 -7.26 7.75
CA THR A 465 -16.25 -8.62 7.36
C THR A 465 -15.98 -8.73 5.84
N PRO A 466 -14.86 -9.34 5.40
CA PRO A 466 -14.49 -9.39 4.00
C PRO A 466 -15.44 -10.33 3.26
N THR A 467 -16.38 -9.78 2.49
CA THR A 467 -17.03 -10.37 1.29
C THR A 467 -18.31 -9.59 0.88
N ALA A 468 -18.19 -8.43 0.23
CA ALA A 468 -19.12 -8.00 -0.84
C ALA A 468 -18.83 -6.59 -1.38
N THR A 469 -18.84 -6.49 -2.70
CA THR A 469 -18.49 -5.37 -3.58
C THR A 469 -19.51 -4.22 -3.66
N THR A 470 -20.40 -4.04 -2.69
CA THR A 470 -21.31 -2.88 -2.58
C THR A 470 -21.96 -2.91 -1.21
N ILE A 471 -21.59 -2.02 -0.29
CA ILE A 471 -22.25 -1.91 1.02
C ILE A 471 -22.63 -0.45 1.28
N SER A 472 -23.95 -0.27 1.37
CA SER A 472 -24.67 0.89 1.85
C SER A 472 -25.01 0.61 3.32
N GLY A 473 -24.58 1.49 4.22
CA GLY A 473 -25.08 1.60 5.60
C GLY A 473 -24.63 0.50 6.56
N ILE A 474 -23.55 0.75 7.28
CA ILE A 474 -23.24 0.15 8.58
C ILE A 474 -22.79 1.31 9.48
N SER A 475 -23.46 1.49 10.61
CA SER A 475 -23.12 2.44 11.68
C SER A 475 -22.86 1.60 12.92
N ASN A 476 -21.71 1.75 13.58
CA ASN A 476 -21.34 0.90 14.72
C ASN A 476 -20.93 1.77 15.93
N GLU A 477 -21.37 1.38 17.12
CA GLU A 477 -21.32 2.24 18.31
C GLU A 477 -19.96 2.23 19.05
N ASN A 478 -18.83 1.84 18.44
CA ASN A 478 -17.53 1.73 19.13
C ASN A 478 -16.32 1.96 18.20
N ASP A 479 -16.19 3.16 17.64
CA ASP A 479 -15.20 3.45 16.60
C ASP A 479 -13.99 4.23 17.16
N GLY A 480 -12.78 3.86 16.72
CA GLY A 480 -11.51 4.43 17.17
C GLY A 480 -11.34 5.90 16.75
N ALA A 481 -10.50 6.63 17.47
CA ALA A 481 -10.15 8.01 17.11
C ALA A 481 -9.18 8.03 15.92
N ILE A 482 -9.30 9.04 15.07
CA ILE A 482 -8.30 9.38 14.05
C ILE A 482 -7.59 10.64 14.52
N VAL A 483 -6.29 10.55 14.74
CA VAL A 483 -5.46 11.69 15.15
C VAL A 483 -4.36 11.88 14.11
N VAL A 484 -4.34 13.04 13.46
CA VAL A 484 -3.31 13.42 12.49
C VAL A 484 -2.62 14.65 13.01
N ASN A 485 -1.34 14.52 13.34
CA ASN A 485 -0.53 15.61 13.85
C ASN A 485 0.64 15.85 12.91
N THR A 486 0.97 17.11 12.66
CA THR A 486 2.28 17.47 12.15
C THR A 486 3.16 17.93 13.31
N THR A 487 4.39 17.43 13.36
CA THR A 487 5.32 17.69 14.48
C THR A 487 6.24 18.88 14.21
N PHE A 488 6.29 19.37 12.97
CA PHE A 488 7.10 20.49 12.53
C PHE A 488 6.24 21.71 12.18
N ASP A 489 6.72 22.88 12.59
CA ASP A 489 6.14 24.17 12.22
C ASP A 489 6.15 24.32 10.69
N GLY A 490 4.96 24.35 10.08
CA GLY A 490 4.78 24.69 8.66
C GLY A 490 4.35 23.52 7.80
N ALA A 491 4.21 22.35 8.40
CA ALA A 491 3.70 21.16 7.74
C ALA A 491 2.18 21.21 7.64
N ASN A 492 1.68 21.09 6.41
CA ASN A 492 0.26 21.12 6.12
C ASN A 492 -0.39 19.75 6.34
N ILE A 493 -1.70 19.75 6.62
CA ILE A 493 -2.53 18.55 6.51
C ILE A 493 -3.46 18.78 5.32
N VAL A 494 -3.32 17.94 4.29
CA VAL A 494 -4.17 17.99 3.10
C VAL A 494 -5.02 16.73 3.05
N VAL A 495 -6.33 16.92 3.07
CA VAL A 495 -7.33 15.85 3.03
C VAL A 495 -7.91 15.80 1.62
N ASN A 496 -7.34 14.95 0.75
CA ASN A 496 -7.74 14.87 -0.65
C ASN A 496 -9.05 14.10 -0.84
N GLN A 497 -9.23 13.02 -0.08
CA GLN A 497 -10.51 12.29 0.01
C GLN A 497 -10.97 12.24 1.47
N SER A 498 -12.09 11.56 1.72
CA SER A 498 -12.72 11.56 3.04
C SER A 498 -11.89 10.91 4.16
N VAL A 499 -12.03 11.45 5.37
CA VAL A 499 -11.61 10.86 6.65
C VAL A 499 -12.88 10.44 7.38
N LEU A 500 -13.10 9.13 7.49
CA LEU A 500 -14.35 8.58 7.99
C LEU A 500 -14.13 7.70 9.23
N THR A 501 -14.78 8.04 10.34
CA THR A 501 -14.88 7.25 11.58
C THR A 501 -16.08 7.72 12.41
N ASP A 502 -16.83 6.83 13.08
CA ASP A 502 -17.84 7.28 14.06
C ASP A 502 -17.19 7.81 15.37
N GLY A 503 -15.86 7.67 15.52
CA GLY A 503 -15.05 8.15 16.63
C GLY A 503 -14.75 9.65 16.61
N ASP A 504 -13.74 10.08 17.39
CA ASP A 504 -13.25 11.47 17.36
C ASP A 504 -12.22 11.64 16.24
N ILE A 505 -12.30 12.74 15.50
CA ILE A 505 -11.32 13.12 14.47
C ILE A 505 -10.57 14.36 14.95
N THR A 506 -9.25 14.30 15.02
CA THR A 506 -8.38 15.43 15.32
C THR A 506 -7.36 15.60 14.21
N LEU A 507 -7.37 16.75 13.53
CA LEU A 507 -6.32 17.16 12.62
C LEU A 507 -5.61 18.37 13.25
N ASN A 508 -4.32 18.24 13.53
CA ASN A 508 -3.54 19.27 14.21
C ASN A 508 -2.25 19.59 13.44
N ALA A 509 -2.29 20.67 12.67
CA ALA A 509 -1.15 21.24 11.96
C ALA A 509 -0.34 22.25 12.83
N ASP A 510 -0.70 22.43 14.11
CA ASP A 510 -0.04 23.29 15.12
C ASP A 510 0.17 22.50 16.42
N PHE A 511 0.87 21.36 16.34
CA PHE A 511 1.02 20.46 17.48
C PHE A 511 1.76 21.12 18.66
N ASN A 512 2.68 22.05 18.39
CA ASN A 512 3.47 22.69 19.42
C ASN A 512 2.77 23.91 20.06
N GLY A 513 1.72 24.43 19.43
CA GLY A 513 0.92 25.57 19.89
C GLY A 513 1.72 26.86 20.04
N THR A 514 2.83 27.03 19.32
CA THR A 514 3.76 28.13 19.57
C THR A 514 3.39 29.44 18.88
N GLY A 515 2.40 29.45 17.98
CA GLY A 515 1.82 30.67 17.37
C GLY A 515 2.88 31.66 16.89
N SER A 516 3.98 31.15 16.34
CA SER A 516 5.20 31.92 16.06
C SER A 516 5.06 32.87 14.86
N GLY A 517 4.01 32.66 14.05
CA GLY A 517 3.52 33.49 12.97
C GLY A 517 4.40 33.51 11.71
N THR A 518 5.37 32.60 11.57
CA THR A 518 6.23 32.56 10.37
C THR A 518 6.25 31.25 9.62
N ASP A 519 5.87 30.14 10.26
CA ASP A 519 6.01 28.81 9.68
C ASP A 519 4.85 27.94 10.20
N GLY A 520 3.59 28.37 10.05
CA GLY A 520 2.43 27.60 10.51
C GLY A 520 1.89 26.63 9.46
N GLY A 521 1.51 25.42 9.85
CA GLY A 521 0.83 24.49 8.93
C GLY A 521 -0.60 24.93 8.65
N THR A 522 -1.08 24.73 7.41
CA THR A 522 -2.49 24.89 7.02
C THR A 522 -3.23 23.55 7.08
N ILE A 523 -4.54 23.58 7.29
CA ILE A 523 -5.41 22.41 7.04
C ILE A 523 -6.30 22.74 5.84
N VAL A 524 -6.24 21.89 4.80
CA VAL A 524 -7.08 22.01 3.60
C VAL A 524 -7.85 20.72 3.40
N VAL A 525 -9.18 20.82 3.36
CA VAL A 525 -10.08 19.72 3.01
C VAL A 525 -10.59 19.96 1.58
N SER A 526 -10.31 19.04 0.65
CA SER A 526 -10.72 19.24 -0.75
C SER A 526 -12.23 19.28 -0.91
N ASP A 527 -12.73 19.96 -1.95
CA ASP A 527 -14.17 20.12 -2.26
C ASP A 527 -14.93 18.78 -2.44
N MET A 528 -14.22 17.66 -2.58
CA MET A 528 -14.80 16.31 -2.70
C MET A 528 -14.56 15.43 -1.46
N ALA A 529 -13.75 15.90 -0.52
CA ALA A 529 -13.46 15.22 0.72
C ALA A 529 -14.52 15.57 1.77
N GLN A 530 -14.66 14.68 2.75
CA GLN A 530 -15.55 14.87 3.88
C GLN A 530 -14.87 14.36 5.14
N ILE A 531 -15.05 15.05 6.25
CA ILE A 531 -14.66 14.58 7.58
C ILE A 531 -15.94 14.23 8.33
N ALA A 532 -16.26 12.94 8.47
CA ALA A 532 -17.56 12.48 8.95
C ALA A 532 -17.52 11.07 9.56
N GLY A 533 -18.70 10.54 9.90
CA GLY A 533 -18.90 9.15 10.36
C GLY A 533 -18.78 8.13 9.22
N GLU A 534 -18.50 6.89 9.59
CA GLU A 534 -18.39 5.76 8.65
C GLU A 534 -19.75 5.46 8.00
N GLY A 535 -19.80 5.27 6.68
CA GLY A 535 -20.92 4.56 6.05
C GLY A 535 -21.71 5.24 4.93
N SER A 536 -21.25 6.31 4.28
CA SER A 536 -21.93 6.70 3.03
C SER A 536 -21.11 7.40 1.95
N THR A 537 -21.31 6.94 0.73
CA THR A 537 -21.29 7.78 -0.46
C THR A 537 -22.42 8.80 -0.35
N PHE A 538 -22.14 10.02 0.11
CA PHE A 538 -23.04 11.19 0.05
C PHE A 538 -24.45 11.03 0.70
N ALA A 539 -24.74 9.97 1.45
CA ALA A 539 -26.07 9.74 2.02
C ALA A 539 -26.17 10.29 3.46
N ALA A 540 -26.00 11.61 3.57
CA ALA A 540 -26.53 12.56 4.55
C ALA A 540 -26.54 12.29 6.08
N ASN A 541 -26.15 11.13 6.64
CA ASN A 541 -26.46 10.85 8.07
C ASN A 541 -25.43 10.06 8.89
N THR A 542 -24.22 9.83 8.39
CA THR A 542 -23.16 9.21 9.21
C THR A 542 -22.26 10.32 9.76
N LEU A 543 -22.24 10.47 11.09
CA LEU A 543 -21.62 11.60 11.79
C LEU A 543 -20.51 11.09 12.70
N ALA A 544 -19.34 11.74 12.70
CA ALA A 544 -18.27 11.47 13.66
C ALA A 544 -18.73 11.86 15.07
N ASN A 545 -18.12 11.35 16.14
CA ASN A 545 -18.46 11.79 17.50
C ASN A 545 -18.12 13.28 17.68
N SER A 546 -16.88 13.64 17.38
CA SER A 546 -16.37 15.02 17.41
C SER A 546 -15.34 15.23 16.29
N ILE A 547 -15.23 16.46 15.79
CA ILE A 547 -14.19 16.89 14.84
C ILE A 547 -13.45 18.07 15.44
N THR A 548 -12.12 17.99 15.48
CA THR A 548 -11.24 19.06 15.95
C THR A 548 -10.17 19.35 14.90
N LEU A 549 -10.17 20.56 14.36
CA LEU A 549 -9.14 21.08 13.45
C LEU A 549 -8.36 22.17 14.18
N VAL A 550 -7.04 22.02 14.23
CA VAL A 550 -6.14 23.03 14.81
C VAL A 550 -5.02 23.31 13.82
N ALA A 551 -4.87 24.56 13.41
CA ALA A 551 -3.81 24.99 12.51
C ALA A 551 -3.23 26.31 13.02
N GLU A 552 -2.00 26.59 12.65
CA GLU A 552 -1.42 27.90 12.94
C GLU A 552 -1.90 28.89 11.88
N ASP A 553 -1.83 28.51 10.61
CA ASP A 553 -2.25 29.37 9.49
C ASP A 553 -3.71 29.10 9.08
N ASP A 554 -4.11 29.54 7.89
CA ASP A 554 -5.47 29.41 7.38
C ASP A 554 -5.99 27.95 7.41
N ILE A 555 -7.27 27.79 7.76
CA ILE A 555 -8.03 26.55 7.62
C ILE A 555 -9.12 26.80 6.58
N GLU A 556 -9.07 26.06 5.47
CA GLU A 556 -10.17 26.00 4.50
C GLU A 556 -11.09 24.84 4.89
N VAL A 557 -12.30 25.18 5.36
CA VAL A 557 -13.27 24.19 5.84
C VAL A 557 -14.18 23.75 4.71
N SER A 558 -14.36 22.43 4.60
CA SER A 558 -15.39 21.79 3.78
C SER A 558 -16.39 21.05 4.69
N ASP A 559 -17.04 19.99 4.22
CA ASP A 559 -18.01 19.21 5.00
C ASP A 559 -17.38 18.57 6.25
N LEU A 560 -17.72 19.12 7.43
CA LEU A 560 -17.35 18.60 8.75
C LEU A 560 -18.61 18.14 9.48
N LEU A 561 -18.86 16.83 9.50
CA LEU A 561 -20.10 16.28 10.05
C LEU A 561 -19.87 15.49 11.34
N ALA A 562 -20.26 16.09 12.48
CA ALA A 562 -20.15 15.48 13.80
C ALA A 562 -21.49 15.44 14.56
N VAL A 563 -21.59 14.57 15.56
CA VAL A 563 -22.74 14.49 16.48
C VAL A 563 -22.62 15.56 17.55
N ASN A 564 -21.49 15.61 18.26
CA ASN A 564 -21.37 16.39 19.50
C ASN A 564 -20.66 17.74 19.31
N LEU A 565 -19.52 17.75 18.63
CA LEU A 565 -18.66 18.93 18.53
C LEU A 565 -17.97 19.03 17.17
N VAL A 566 -18.05 20.20 16.54
CA VAL A 566 -17.10 20.65 15.51
C VAL A 566 -16.31 21.80 16.10
N SER A 567 -14.99 21.66 16.21
CA SER A 567 -14.08 22.68 16.74
C SER A 567 -13.01 23.00 15.71
N VAL A 568 -13.01 24.21 15.17
CA VAL A 568 -12.03 24.69 14.20
C VAL A 568 -11.26 25.84 14.83
N THR A 569 -9.94 25.74 14.92
CA THR A 569 -9.09 26.76 15.52
C THR A 569 -7.89 27.06 14.64
N SER A 570 -7.85 28.27 14.08
CA SER A 570 -6.66 28.84 13.45
C SER A 570 -6.01 29.85 14.41
N THR A 571 -4.79 29.58 14.86
CA THR A 571 -4.14 30.37 15.94
C THR A 571 -3.50 31.68 15.45
N VAL A 572 -3.20 31.78 14.16
CA VAL A 572 -2.64 32.97 13.48
C VAL A 572 -3.41 33.30 12.19
N GLY A 573 -3.99 32.31 11.52
CA GLY A 573 -4.73 32.44 10.28
C GLY A 573 -6.23 32.79 10.41
N SER A 574 -6.93 32.53 9.31
CA SER A 574 -8.37 32.62 9.12
C SER A 574 -9.01 31.23 9.10
N VAL A 575 -10.32 31.17 9.32
CA VAL A 575 -11.13 30.00 8.96
C VAL A 575 -12.00 30.43 7.79
N VAL A 576 -11.72 29.91 6.60
CA VAL A 576 -12.38 30.31 5.36
C VAL A 576 -13.27 29.18 4.84
N ASP A 577 -14.42 29.56 4.29
CA ASP A 577 -15.29 28.67 3.54
C ASP A 577 -14.64 28.27 2.21
N ASP A 578 -14.93 27.07 1.70
CA ASP A 578 -14.41 26.57 0.41
C ASP A 578 -15.11 27.20 -0.82
N GLY A 579 -16.08 28.09 -0.60
CA GLY A 579 -16.79 28.81 -1.64
C GLY A 579 -17.94 28.03 -2.25
N VAL A 580 -18.30 26.88 -1.68
CA VAL A 580 -19.40 26.03 -2.11
C VAL A 580 -20.53 26.07 -1.08
N GLU A 581 -21.69 26.62 -1.46
CA GLU A 581 -22.91 26.75 -0.62
C GLU A 581 -23.52 25.43 -0.10
N THR A 582 -22.91 24.28 -0.42
CA THR A 582 -23.34 22.97 0.11
C THR A 582 -22.48 22.49 1.26
N THR A 583 -21.35 23.15 1.48
CA THR A 583 -20.43 22.88 2.57
C THR A 583 -21.13 23.11 3.89
N ARG A 584 -20.88 22.27 4.89
CA ARG A 584 -21.45 22.49 6.22
C ARG A 584 -20.59 21.99 7.36
N LEU A 585 -20.50 22.84 8.37
CA LEU A 585 -20.04 22.47 9.69
C LEU A 585 -21.26 22.03 10.49
N GLN A 586 -21.44 20.73 10.65
CA GLN A 586 -22.61 20.15 11.30
C GLN A 586 -22.25 19.55 12.66
N GLY A 587 -22.94 19.98 13.71
CA GLY A 587 -22.75 19.43 15.05
C GLY A 587 -23.71 19.98 16.10
N ALA A 588 -23.85 19.29 17.24
CA ALA A 588 -24.63 19.82 18.34
C ALA A 588 -23.99 21.09 18.92
N ASN A 589 -22.67 21.18 18.91
CA ASN A 589 -21.94 22.39 19.25
C ASN A 589 -20.91 22.67 18.17
N ILE A 590 -20.77 23.93 17.77
CA ILE A 590 -19.80 24.37 16.78
C ILE A 590 -18.97 25.47 17.42
N THR A 591 -17.65 25.34 17.38
CA THR A 591 -16.71 26.36 17.85
C THR A 591 -15.74 26.69 16.74
N ILE A 592 -15.68 27.95 16.34
CA ILE A 592 -14.77 28.46 15.31
C ILE A 592 -13.97 29.58 15.97
N ASN A 593 -12.66 29.41 16.03
CA ASN A 593 -11.73 30.43 16.50
C ASN A 593 -10.74 30.73 15.38
N ALA A 594 -10.58 32.00 15.05
CA ALA A 594 -9.57 32.43 14.08
C ALA A 594 -8.87 33.68 14.62
N ALA A 595 -7.58 33.84 14.35
CA ALA A 595 -6.89 35.08 14.72
C ALA A 595 -7.21 36.24 13.77
N MET A 596 -7.47 35.93 12.49
CA MET A 596 -7.84 36.89 11.44
C MET A 596 -9.35 36.84 11.13
N ASN A 597 -9.80 36.12 10.11
CA ASN A 597 -11.21 36.13 9.68
C ASN A 597 -11.91 34.80 9.94
N ILE A 598 -13.22 34.83 10.12
CA ILE A 598 -14.11 33.67 9.97
C ILE A 598 -15.02 33.98 8.77
N GLY A 599 -14.91 33.20 7.70
CA GLY A 599 -15.53 33.45 6.41
C GLY A 599 -14.66 34.35 5.53
N GLY A 600 -15.26 35.36 4.89
CA GLY A 600 -14.62 36.16 3.85
C GLY A 600 -13.72 37.28 4.36
N PHE A 601 -12.68 37.58 3.56
CA PHE A 601 -11.80 38.74 3.78
C PHE A 601 -12.47 40.09 3.52
N THR A 602 -13.59 40.10 2.79
CA THR A 602 -14.38 41.30 2.49
C THR A 602 -15.67 41.31 3.28
N ALA A 603 -16.04 42.43 3.90
CA ALA A 603 -17.35 42.56 4.54
C ALA A 603 -18.48 42.32 3.52
N LEU A 604 -19.47 41.52 3.91
CA LEU A 604 -20.69 41.30 3.15
C LEU A 604 -21.57 42.55 3.19
N THR A 605 -22.32 42.77 2.13
CA THR A 605 -23.26 43.90 2.04
C THR A 605 -24.70 43.41 1.96
N LEU A 606 -25.65 44.32 2.17
CA LEU A 606 -27.06 44.03 1.91
C LEU A 606 -27.34 43.69 0.44
N ASP A 607 -26.51 44.17 -0.50
CA ASP A 607 -26.62 43.79 -1.90
C ASP A 607 -26.16 42.34 -2.13
N ASP A 608 -25.19 41.86 -1.36
CA ASP A 608 -24.77 40.44 -1.38
C ASP A 608 -25.87 39.55 -0.83
N VAL A 609 -26.47 39.90 0.32
CA VAL A 609 -27.64 39.19 0.88
C VAL A 609 -28.83 39.23 -0.08
N ALA A 610 -29.16 40.40 -0.63
CA ALA A 610 -30.25 40.54 -1.59
C ALA A 610 -29.99 39.81 -2.93
N GLY A 611 -28.72 39.60 -3.27
CA GLY A 611 -28.29 38.82 -4.42
C GLY A 611 -28.20 37.31 -4.15
N GLY A 612 -28.11 36.88 -2.89
CA GLY A 612 -27.72 35.51 -2.52
C GLY A 612 -26.24 35.20 -2.78
N ASN A 613 -25.38 36.22 -2.81
CA ASN A 613 -23.94 36.08 -3.03
C ASN A 613 -23.21 35.97 -1.68
N ILE A 614 -23.52 34.95 -0.90
CA ILE A 614 -23.01 34.79 0.47
C ILE A 614 -21.98 33.66 0.61
N GLN A 615 -21.46 33.14 -0.50
CA GLN A 615 -20.47 32.05 -0.63
C GLN A 615 -19.18 32.19 0.20
N GLN A 616 -18.99 33.33 0.85
CA GLN A 616 -17.82 33.61 1.68
C GLN A 616 -18.14 33.50 3.17
N ALA A 617 -19.40 33.33 3.58
CA ALA A 617 -19.75 33.04 4.96
C ALA A 617 -19.53 31.55 5.24
N VAL A 618 -19.07 31.21 6.45
CA VAL A 618 -18.92 29.80 6.83
C VAL A 618 -20.30 29.20 7.07
N ASP A 619 -20.60 28.15 6.32
CA ASP A 619 -21.86 27.43 6.40
C ASP A 619 -21.91 26.49 7.62
N VAL A 620 -22.94 26.66 8.45
CA VAL A 620 -23.11 25.92 9.71
C VAL A 620 -24.48 25.26 9.80
N ASN A 621 -24.57 24.14 10.51
CA ASN A 621 -25.82 23.47 10.82
C ASN A 621 -25.82 22.91 12.25
N LEU A 622 -26.64 23.49 13.13
CA LEU A 622 -26.77 23.01 14.51
C LEU A 622 -27.76 21.84 14.57
N THR A 623 -27.27 20.66 14.94
CA THR A 623 -28.13 19.44 15.01
C THR A 623 -28.98 19.37 16.27
N SER A 624 -28.84 20.33 17.19
CA SER A 624 -29.53 20.37 18.48
C SER A 624 -30.11 21.76 18.74
N PRO A 625 -31.39 21.87 19.17
CA PRO A 625 -31.99 23.14 19.56
C PRO A 625 -31.35 23.74 20.83
N LEU A 626 -30.60 22.93 21.59
CA LEU A 626 -29.81 23.38 22.74
C LEU A 626 -28.33 23.57 22.39
N GLY A 627 -28.00 23.41 21.12
CA GLY A 627 -26.65 23.58 20.62
C GLY A 627 -26.15 25.01 20.75
N THR A 628 -24.83 25.15 20.75
CA THR A 628 -24.17 26.45 20.77
C THR A 628 -23.24 26.59 19.58
N LEU A 629 -23.32 27.73 18.90
CA LEU A 629 -22.35 28.18 17.92
C LEU A 629 -21.49 29.28 18.55
N THR A 630 -20.19 29.03 18.68
CA THR A 630 -19.22 30.03 19.11
C THR A 630 -18.33 30.40 17.93
N ALA A 631 -18.26 31.68 17.56
CA ALA A 631 -17.42 32.16 16.46
C ALA A 631 -16.60 33.37 16.92
N THR A 632 -15.34 33.16 17.28
CA THR A 632 -14.52 34.18 17.93
C THR A 632 -13.30 34.55 17.13
N VAL A 633 -13.18 35.85 16.85
CA VAL A 633 -11.94 36.50 16.45
C VAL A 633 -11.48 37.41 17.61
N PRO A 634 -10.17 37.45 17.94
CA PRO A 634 -9.65 38.32 18.99
C PRO A 634 -10.02 39.80 18.80
N ILE A 635 -10.46 40.44 19.89
CA ILE A 635 -10.68 41.89 19.93
C ILE A 635 -9.31 42.58 19.91
N GLY A 636 -8.91 43.10 18.76
CA GLY A 636 -7.67 43.83 18.56
C GLY A 636 -7.47 44.23 17.10
N PRO A 637 -6.39 44.97 16.78
CA PRO A 637 -6.12 45.48 15.43
C PRO A 637 -5.77 44.39 14.41
N THR A 638 -5.65 43.14 14.86
CA THR A 638 -5.34 41.97 14.02
C THR A 638 -6.56 41.12 13.70
N GLY A 639 -7.69 41.35 14.38
CA GLY A 639 -8.92 40.60 14.12
C GLY A 639 -9.65 41.12 12.88
N GLY A 640 -10.26 40.20 12.14
CA GLY A 640 -11.03 40.40 10.90
C GLY A 640 -12.55 40.21 11.06
N ASN A 641 -13.21 39.95 9.94
CA ASN A 641 -14.66 39.72 9.87
C ASN A 641 -15.05 38.38 10.51
N VAL A 642 -16.30 38.29 10.99
CA VAL A 642 -16.94 37.02 11.35
C VAL A 642 -18.23 36.91 10.56
N GLN A 643 -18.27 35.97 9.62
CA GLN A 643 -19.38 35.79 8.68
C GLN A 643 -19.84 34.35 8.74
N ILE A 644 -21.06 34.17 9.24
CA ILE A 644 -21.68 32.87 9.47
C ILE A 644 -22.99 32.81 8.71
N ASN A 645 -23.22 31.69 8.03
CA ASN A 645 -24.49 31.37 7.39
C ASN A 645 -25.02 30.04 7.94
N GLU A 646 -26.13 30.08 8.67
CA GLU A 646 -26.79 28.82 9.02
C GLU A 646 -27.55 28.30 7.80
N ILE A 647 -27.22 27.09 7.34
CA ILE A 647 -27.90 26.45 6.22
C ILE A 647 -29.00 25.51 6.74
N ASP A 648 -30.18 25.56 6.11
CA ASP A 648 -31.29 24.66 6.43
C ASP A 648 -30.90 23.22 6.14
N GLY A 649 -30.85 22.42 7.20
CA GLY A 649 -30.69 20.99 7.10
C GLY A 649 -31.98 20.38 6.58
N GLN A 650 -32.27 20.50 5.29
CA GLN A 650 -33.42 19.84 4.64
C GLN A 650 -33.49 18.32 4.93
N ASP A 651 -32.38 17.73 5.38
CA ASP A 651 -32.25 16.33 5.80
C ASP A 651 -32.08 16.09 7.32
N VAL A 652 -31.97 17.13 8.16
CA VAL A 652 -31.82 16.99 9.62
C VAL A 652 -33.18 17.20 10.30
N THR A 653 -33.83 16.11 10.73
CA THR A 653 -35.11 16.21 11.44
C THR A 653 -34.98 17.03 12.74
N GLY A 654 -35.60 18.22 12.78
CA GLY A 654 -35.67 19.08 13.97
C GLY A 654 -35.10 20.49 13.80
N ASP A 655 -34.51 20.77 12.65
CA ASP A 655 -34.04 22.11 12.27
C ASP A 655 -35.22 22.96 11.77
N GLU A 656 -35.87 23.74 12.66
CA GLU A 656 -37.05 24.55 12.27
C GLU A 656 -36.82 26.06 12.39
N GLN A 657 -35.71 26.54 12.98
CA GLN A 657 -35.43 27.98 13.16
C GLN A 657 -34.03 28.26 13.74
N PHE A 658 -33.22 29.15 13.10
CA PHE A 658 -32.02 29.69 13.76
C PHE A 658 -32.44 30.60 14.90
N VAL A 659 -31.90 30.37 16.09
CA VAL A 659 -32.17 31.22 17.23
C VAL A 659 -30.87 31.87 17.69
N LEU A 660 -30.83 33.21 17.69
CA LEU A 660 -29.59 33.94 18.01
C LEU A 660 -29.08 33.67 19.44
N SER A 661 -29.92 33.20 20.37
CA SER A 661 -29.47 32.75 21.69
C SER A 661 -28.49 31.56 21.67
N GLN A 662 -28.39 30.86 20.53
CA GLN A 662 -27.41 29.82 20.29
C GLN A 662 -26.05 30.38 19.86
N LEU A 663 -25.97 31.64 19.39
CA LEU A 663 -24.76 32.27 18.87
C LEU A 663 -24.00 33.07 19.94
N ILE A 664 -22.72 32.76 20.09
CA ILE A 664 -21.73 33.57 20.81
C ILE A 664 -20.65 33.97 19.80
N ALA A 665 -20.75 35.17 19.24
CA ALA A 665 -19.81 35.64 18.23
C ALA A 665 -19.15 36.97 18.58
N ASN A 666 -17.91 37.15 18.12
CA ASN A 666 -17.18 38.41 18.27
C ASN A 666 -16.19 38.61 17.11
N ALA A 667 -16.23 39.77 16.47
CA ALA A 667 -15.32 40.18 15.40
C ALA A 667 -14.12 41.01 15.91
N GLY A 668 -13.15 41.32 15.04
CA GLY A 668 -12.00 42.20 15.33
C GLY A 668 -12.33 43.69 15.18
N GLU A 669 -11.78 44.57 16.02
CA GLU A 669 -12.24 45.98 16.15
C GLU A 669 -12.36 46.71 14.80
N GLY A 670 -13.55 47.24 14.48
CA GLY A 670 -13.84 47.94 13.23
C GLY A 670 -14.25 47.07 12.05
N GLU A 671 -14.33 45.75 12.24
CA GLU A 671 -14.74 44.77 11.22
C GLU A 671 -16.24 44.41 11.36
N GLN A 672 -16.72 43.52 10.49
CA GLN A 672 -18.13 43.10 10.45
C GLN A 672 -18.39 41.79 11.19
N LEU A 673 -19.49 41.74 11.96
CA LEU A 673 -20.17 40.51 12.34
C LEU A 673 -21.39 40.32 11.41
N ALA A 674 -21.37 39.32 10.54
CA ALA A 674 -22.48 38.93 9.69
C ALA A 674 -23.11 37.62 10.19
N VAL A 675 -24.41 37.66 10.46
CA VAL A 675 -25.21 36.50 10.87
C VAL A 675 -26.31 36.28 9.85
N LEU A 676 -26.18 35.22 9.08
CA LEU A 676 -27.05 34.88 7.97
C LEU A 676 -27.76 33.56 8.22
N ASN A 677 -28.89 33.36 7.55
CA ASN A 677 -29.51 32.05 7.42
C ASN A 677 -29.97 31.85 5.98
N SER A 678 -29.61 30.71 5.40
CA SER A 678 -29.98 30.26 4.06
C SER A 678 -30.87 29.03 4.16
N GLY A 679 -32.14 29.18 3.80
CA GLY A 679 -33.12 28.09 3.79
C GLY A 679 -34.13 28.08 4.95
N GLY A 680 -33.96 28.90 5.99
CA GLY A 680 -34.83 28.92 7.17
C GLY A 680 -35.25 30.32 7.64
N ALA A 681 -35.98 30.36 8.76
CA ALA A 681 -36.30 31.61 9.44
C ALA A 681 -35.21 31.95 10.46
N LEU A 682 -34.82 33.23 10.55
CA LEU A 682 -33.90 33.74 11.55
C LEU A 682 -34.65 34.52 12.64
N LEU A 683 -34.49 34.10 13.89
CA LEU A 683 -35.10 34.74 15.06
C LEU A 683 -34.04 35.35 15.99
N VAL A 684 -34.13 36.68 16.19
CA VAL A 684 -33.40 37.38 17.24
C VAL A 684 -34.24 37.38 18.52
N ASP A 685 -34.00 36.40 19.41
CA ASP A 685 -34.76 36.11 20.64
C ASP A 685 -34.08 36.59 21.93
N VAL A 686 -32.85 37.10 21.83
CA VAL A 686 -32.08 37.67 22.93
C VAL A 686 -31.60 39.08 22.61
N PRO A 687 -31.40 39.94 23.64
CA PRO A 687 -30.81 41.26 23.41
C PRO A 687 -29.40 41.15 22.86
N VAL A 688 -29.12 41.90 21.80
CA VAL A 688 -27.80 41.99 21.16
C VAL A 688 -27.19 43.34 21.49
N THR A 689 -25.94 43.34 21.97
CA THR A 689 -25.17 44.56 22.16
C THR A 689 -23.82 44.40 21.48
N VAL A 690 -23.56 45.21 20.46
CA VAL A 690 -22.29 45.23 19.73
C VAL A 690 -21.62 46.57 19.99
N THR A 691 -20.35 46.55 20.37
CA THR A 691 -19.68 47.77 20.88
C THR A 691 -18.61 48.35 19.98
N THR A 692 -18.18 47.61 18.96
CA THR A 692 -16.88 47.82 18.30
C THR A 692 -16.88 47.50 16.81
N HIS A 693 -18.05 47.18 16.23
CA HIS A 693 -18.16 46.50 14.92
C HIS A 693 -19.45 46.84 14.20
N ASP A 694 -19.44 46.65 12.88
CA ASP A 694 -20.65 46.62 12.06
C ASP A 694 -21.39 45.29 12.28
N LEU A 695 -22.73 45.33 12.22
CA LEU A 695 -23.58 44.14 12.34
C LEU A 695 -24.46 44.00 11.10
N LEU A 696 -24.30 42.89 10.38
CA LEU A 696 -25.20 42.47 9.31
C LEU A 696 -26.03 41.27 9.79
N ILE A 697 -27.36 41.38 9.71
CA ILE A 697 -28.27 40.27 9.98
C ILE A 697 -29.11 40.03 8.74
N GLY A 698 -29.05 38.82 8.19
CA GLY A 698 -29.65 38.52 6.90
C GLY A 698 -30.37 37.18 6.83
N THR A 699 -31.34 37.08 5.93
CA THR A 699 -31.77 35.78 5.42
C THR A 699 -31.63 35.76 3.89
N VAL A 700 -31.23 34.64 3.33
CA VAL A 700 -31.31 34.40 1.88
C VAL A 700 -32.47 33.44 1.57
N ASP A 701 -32.83 33.36 0.29
CA ASP A 701 -34.07 32.70 -0.18
C ASP A 701 -35.34 33.29 0.46
N SER A 702 -36.31 32.44 0.80
CA SER A 702 -37.60 32.83 1.36
C SER A 702 -37.62 32.92 2.89
N GLY A 703 -36.45 32.98 3.53
CA GLY A 703 -36.31 32.93 4.98
C GLY A 703 -36.91 34.13 5.70
N LEU A 704 -37.83 33.91 6.65
CA LEU A 704 -38.42 34.99 7.45
C LEU A 704 -37.40 35.52 8.49
N LEU A 705 -37.14 36.83 8.50
CA LEU A 705 -36.31 37.46 9.53
C LEU A 705 -37.18 38.15 10.58
N THR A 706 -37.14 37.67 11.83
CA THR A 706 -37.90 38.26 12.95
C THR A 706 -36.97 38.79 14.05
N ILE A 707 -37.06 40.08 14.34
CA ILE A 707 -36.36 40.72 15.45
C ILE A 707 -37.31 40.93 16.61
N SER A 708 -37.20 40.09 17.65
CA SER A 708 -38.09 40.10 18.81
C SER A 708 -37.46 40.68 20.08
N ASN A 709 -36.16 40.95 20.06
CA ASN A 709 -35.41 41.57 21.13
C ASN A 709 -34.56 42.75 20.66
N THR A 710 -34.14 43.57 21.63
CA THR A 710 -33.42 44.81 21.35
C THR A 710 -32.05 44.54 20.76
N ILE A 711 -31.69 45.28 19.69
CA ILE A 711 -30.34 45.35 19.15
C ILE A 711 -29.78 46.75 19.42
N THR A 712 -28.59 46.82 20.01
CA THR A 712 -27.90 48.08 20.32
C THR A 712 -26.47 48.04 19.85
N LEU A 713 -26.15 48.86 18.86
CA LEU A 713 -24.80 49.13 18.39
C LEU A 713 -24.31 50.45 18.99
N THR A 714 -23.31 50.39 19.86
CA THR A 714 -22.70 51.63 20.40
C THR A 714 -21.63 52.20 19.48
N ASP A 715 -21.17 51.38 18.52
CA ASP A 715 -20.29 51.77 17.42
C ASP A 715 -20.76 51.05 16.14
N GLY A 716 -20.45 51.60 14.97
CA GLY A 716 -20.75 51.00 13.66
C GLY A 716 -22.19 51.14 13.14
N THR A 717 -22.43 50.42 12.05
CA THR A 717 -23.68 50.34 11.26
C THR A 717 -24.44 49.05 11.56
N LEU A 718 -25.77 49.14 11.59
CA LEU A 718 -26.66 47.99 11.69
C LEU A 718 -27.39 47.80 10.36
N ASP A 719 -27.05 46.74 9.67
CA ASP A 719 -27.69 46.34 8.42
C ASP A 719 -28.53 45.09 8.65
N VAL A 720 -29.80 45.15 8.25
CA VAL A 720 -30.75 44.05 8.41
C VAL A 720 -31.40 43.82 7.06
N GLY A 721 -31.41 42.58 6.57
CA GLY A 721 -32.05 42.35 5.29
C GLY A 721 -32.50 40.94 5.01
N SER A 722 -33.16 40.81 3.86
CA SER A 722 -33.57 39.52 3.33
C SER A 722 -33.57 39.53 1.80
N GLN A 723 -33.20 38.40 1.19
CA GLN A 723 -33.29 38.23 -0.26
C GLN A 723 -34.77 38.23 -0.70
N SER A 724 -35.57 37.29 -0.19
CA SER A 724 -36.98 37.15 -0.55
C SER A 724 -37.92 36.87 0.64
N GLY A 725 -37.44 36.98 1.87
CA GLY A 725 -38.28 36.86 3.07
C GLY A 725 -38.72 38.20 3.65
N ASP A 726 -39.77 38.17 4.47
CA ASP A 726 -40.21 39.36 5.19
C ASP A 726 -39.24 39.71 6.33
N VAL A 727 -39.10 40.99 6.63
CA VAL A 727 -38.36 41.49 7.80
C VAL A 727 -39.35 42.07 8.81
N ASN A 728 -39.46 41.42 9.97
CA ASN A 728 -40.37 41.78 11.05
C ASN A 728 -39.61 42.32 12.27
N VAL A 729 -39.66 43.64 12.47
CA VAL A 729 -39.03 44.32 13.61
C VAL A 729 -40.06 44.57 14.71
N THR A 730 -40.01 43.80 15.80
CA THR A 730 -40.94 43.91 16.94
C THR A 730 -40.28 44.37 18.24
N ALA A 731 -38.96 44.58 18.22
CA ALA A 731 -38.18 45.17 19.30
C ALA A 731 -37.24 46.27 18.78
N ASN A 732 -36.67 47.05 19.71
CA ASN A 732 -35.95 48.26 19.34
C ASN A 732 -34.60 47.95 18.67
N LEU A 733 -34.30 48.68 17.60
CA LEU A 733 -33.01 48.68 16.93
C LEU A 733 -32.36 50.04 17.16
N SER A 734 -31.08 50.05 17.51
CA SER A 734 -30.31 51.29 17.63
C SER A 734 -28.88 51.11 17.17
N ALA A 735 -28.35 52.08 16.42
CA ALA A 735 -26.96 52.11 16.00
C ALA A 735 -26.35 53.52 16.11
N SER A 736 -25.04 53.58 16.34
CA SER A 736 -24.34 54.84 16.50
C SER A 736 -24.18 55.57 15.16
N GLU A 737 -23.96 54.83 14.06
CA GLU A 737 -23.76 55.35 12.72
C GLU A 737 -25.02 55.28 11.87
N ALA A 738 -25.40 54.11 11.36
CA ALA A 738 -26.57 53.97 10.47
C ALA A 738 -27.39 52.74 10.83
N VAL A 739 -28.69 52.80 10.54
CA VAL A 739 -29.53 51.58 10.48
C VAL A 739 -30.11 51.44 9.09
N THR A 740 -29.84 50.33 8.43
CA THR A 740 -30.39 50.00 7.11
C THR A 740 -31.26 48.75 7.22
N LEU A 741 -32.49 48.82 6.72
CA LEU A 741 -33.37 47.68 6.54
C LEU A 741 -33.59 47.49 5.04
N GLN A 742 -33.28 46.32 4.47
CA GLN A 742 -33.44 46.08 3.03
C GLN A 742 -34.02 44.70 2.73
N THR A 743 -35.03 44.64 1.87
CA THR A 743 -35.51 43.37 1.30
C THR A 743 -35.46 43.40 -0.22
N GLY A 744 -35.20 42.25 -0.86
CA GLY A 744 -35.16 42.16 -2.32
C GLY A 744 -36.56 42.28 -2.95
N ASN A 745 -37.48 41.38 -2.60
CA ASN A 745 -38.84 41.33 -3.18
C ASN A 745 -39.98 41.22 -2.14
N SER A 746 -39.68 41.44 -0.85
CA SER A 746 -40.60 41.14 0.26
C SER A 746 -40.88 42.34 1.17
N ASP A 747 -41.68 42.13 2.21
CA ASP A 747 -42.17 43.21 3.07
C ASP A 747 -41.22 43.54 4.21
N ILE A 748 -41.28 44.80 4.67
CA ILE A 748 -40.67 45.22 5.93
C ILE A 748 -41.79 45.73 6.87
N SER A 749 -41.93 45.10 8.03
CA SER A 749 -42.89 45.51 9.07
C SER A 749 -42.16 45.95 10.34
N ILE A 750 -42.34 47.21 10.73
CA ILE A 750 -41.67 47.85 11.87
C ILE A 750 -42.67 48.23 12.96
N ASN A 751 -42.72 47.43 14.02
CA ASN A 751 -43.61 47.59 15.18
C ASN A 751 -42.90 48.08 16.45
N ALA A 752 -41.60 48.39 16.37
CA ALA A 752 -40.79 48.94 17.46
C ALA A 752 -39.86 50.07 16.97
N GLY A 753 -39.11 50.71 17.87
CA GLY A 753 -38.25 51.84 17.53
C GLY A 753 -36.99 51.44 16.77
N VAL A 754 -36.74 52.05 15.62
CA VAL A 754 -35.53 51.92 14.80
C VAL A 754 -34.86 53.29 14.80
N GLU A 755 -33.71 53.38 15.47
CA GLU A 755 -33.08 54.66 15.77
C GLU A 755 -31.61 54.68 15.33
N SER A 756 -31.17 55.78 14.74
CA SER A 756 -29.74 56.05 14.52
C SER A 756 -29.33 57.37 15.16
N THR A 757 -28.15 57.39 15.80
CA THR A 757 -27.52 58.65 16.25
C THR A 757 -26.60 59.27 15.22
N GLY A 758 -26.31 58.58 14.12
CA GLY A 758 -25.33 58.97 13.12
C GLY A 758 -25.98 59.33 11.79
N ALA A 759 -25.51 58.74 10.68
CA ALA A 759 -25.88 58.98 9.28
C ALA A 759 -27.38 58.84 8.94
N GLY A 760 -28.22 58.26 9.82
CA GLY A 760 -29.67 58.21 9.64
C GLY A 760 -30.23 56.78 9.60
N VAL A 761 -31.49 56.66 9.17
CA VAL A 761 -32.18 55.38 9.02
C VAL A 761 -32.69 55.23 7.60
N VAL A 762 -32.38 54.10 6.97
CA VAL A 762 -32.81 53.74 5.62
C VAL A 762 -33.66 52.47 5.69
N VAL A 763 -34.83 52.50 5.08
CA VAL A 763 -35.74 51.35 4.97
C VAL A 763 -36.10 51.20 3.49
N ASN A 764 -35.73 50.09 2.87
CA ASN A 764 -35.96 49.83 1.46
C ASN A 764 -36.62 48.45 1.29
N ALA A 765 -37.93 48.43 1.08
CA ALA A 765 -38.64 47.17 0.87
C ALA A 765 -38.84 46.84 -0.61
N GLY A 766 -38.59 45.58 -0.95
CA GLY A 766 -38.92 45.01 -2.25
C GLY A 766 -40.41 45.03 -2.59
N ASN A 767 -41.29 45.05 -1.58
CA ASN A 767 -42.73 45.12 -1.78
C ASN A 767 -43.37 46.27 -0.96
N ASP A 768 -43.79 46.02 0.27
CA ASP A 768 -44.44 47.01 1.13
C ASP A 768 -43.62 47.33 2.39
N VAL A 769 -43.69 48.58 2.86
CA VAL A 769 -43.25 48.97 4.22
C VAL A 769 -44.48 49.24 5.09
N THR A 770 -44.56 48.59 6.25
CA THR A 770 -45.59 48.84 7.26
C THR A 770 -44.95 49.35 8.55
N LEU A 771 -45.34 50.55 8.98
CA LEU A 771 -44.91 51.12 10.26
C LEU A 771 -46.06 51.03 11.26
N GLY A 772 -45.83 50.46 12.44
CA GLY A 772 -46.85 50.42 13.51
C GLY A 772 -47.20 51.83 14.02
N THR A 773 -46.22 52.75 14.05
CA THR A 773 -46.44 54.19 14.25
C THR A 773 -45.36 55.00 13.53
N ALA A 774 -45.63 56.26 13.20
CA ALA A 774 -44.62 57.15 12.61
C ALA A 774 -43.40 57.40 13.51
N SER A 775 -43.52 57.21 14.83
CA SER A 775 -42.40 57.33 15.77
C SER A 775 -41.49 56.10 15.83
N ASN A 776 -41.85 55.02 15.11
CA ASN A 776 -41.05 53.81 15.07
C ASN A 776 -39.74 53.97 14.29
N VAL A 777 -39.56 55.05 13.52
CA VAL A 777 -38.30 55.31 12.80
C VAL A 777 -37.82 56.71 13.17
N SER A 778 -36.58 56.85 13.66
CA SER A 778 -36.04 58.15 14.05
C SER A 778 -34.53 58.30 13.81
N ALA A 779 -34.12 59.53 13.50
CA ALA A 779 -32.72 59.94 13.46
C ALA A 779 -32.50 61.04 14.52
N LEU A 780 -31.63 60.76 15.49
CA LEU A 780 -31.47 61.61 16.68
C LEU A 780 -30.56 62.83 16.43
N THR A 781 -29.72 62.78 15.41
CA THR A 781 -28.82 63.88 15.04
C THR A 781 -29.48 64.79 14.00
N ALA A 782 -29.53 66.08 14.30
CA ALA A 782 -30.14 67.07 13.43
C ALA A 782 -29.42 67.15 12.07
N GLY A 783 -30.20 67.04 10.98
CA GLY A 783 -29.69 67.11 9.61
C GLY A 783 -29.48 65.76 8.93
N GLN A 784 -29.83 64.66 9.60
CA GLN A 784 -29.74 63.30 9.06
C GLN A 784 -31.07 62.87 8.47
N ASP A 785 -31.00 62.08 7.40
CA ASP A 785 -32.16 61.68 6.63
C ASP A 785 -32.79 60.40 7.18
N ILE A 786 -34.12 60.35 7.12
CA ILE A 786 -34.89 59.12 7.24
C ILE A 786 -35.42 58.83 5.84
N THR A 787 -34.96 57.74 5.25
CA THR A 787 -35.40 57.30 3.93
C THR A 787 -36.26 56.06 4.09
N ILE A 788 -37.49 56.11 3.59
CA ILE A 788 -38.38 54.95 3.54
C ILE A 788 -38.84 54.82 2.10
N ASP A 789 -38.41 53.75 1.46
CA ASP A 789 -38.74 53.39 0.09
C ASP A 789 -39.38 52.00 0.05
N ALA A 790 -40.36 51.86 -0.84
CA ALA A 790 -41.10 50.62 -1.05
C ALA A 790 -41.55 50.59 -2.51
N GLN A 791 -41.43 49.44 -3.18
CA GLN A 791 -41.88 49.33 -4.57
C GLN A 791 -43.39 49.53 -4.73
N ASN A 792 -44.18 49.14 -3.73
CA ASN A 792 -45.64 49.23 -3.74
C ASN A 792 -46.17 50.30 -2.79
N ASN A 793 -46.21 50.05 -1.48
CA ASN A 793 -46.80 50.97 -0.52
C ASN A 793 -45.92 51.21 0.71
N VAL A 794 -46.01 52.43 1.25
CA VAL A 794 -45.59 52.76 2.61
C VAL A 794 -46.84 53.05 3.41
N SER A 795 -47.10 52.25 4.44
CA SER A 795 -48.27 52.36 5.33
C SER A 795 -47.86 52.68 6.78
N ILE A 796 -48.69 53.48 7.46
CA ILE A 796 -48.51 53.92 8.86
C ILE A 796 -49.83 53.73 9.60
#